data_AF-A0A2R6NPV1-F1
#
_entry.id   AF-A0A2R6NPV1-F1
#
_cell.length_a   1.000
_cell.length_b   1.000
_cell.length_c   1.000
_cell.angle_alpha   90.00
_cell.angle_beta   90.00
_cell.angle_gamma   90.00
#
_symmetry.space_group_name_H-M   'P 1'
#
loop_
_entity.id
_entity.type
_entity.pdbx_description
1 polymer ?
#
loop_
_entity_poly.entity_id
_entity_poly.type
_entity_poly.pdbx_seq_one_letter_code
_entity_poly.pdbx_strand_id
1 'polypeptide(L)'
;MSPSLSTDGVPGTATGVQKTPAKLPGYQHPLDPLTPEEIVAVSLGLRKYVAEKTDIKAVRFITSSLLPPPKKSVLAFLGIPLATGKEPEHAPTIVRKAEVDVEADLICSNAYNSVLALKEGNWEVETLDKLPEGVQPQISVEELLLCEDIIRADERVQKLAKEVGKSAELFVNSCVEPHQLCADGWAIGYDDRFPVTQRVQQALLFARLGRHENLYAHPMDFIPVVDSITKKVIHIDFPPRHTKPSSGSSMYSPTGLELNLSSSKTTPPTLSEDAFSASNRERIPPPLENGDFLPDLMKENAEKTGKPFKLRDDIKPLHIVQPEGVSFKMNGHELEWQKWKMHISFHHREGLVLSTITYNDDGVIRPIIYRLSLSEMVVPYAAPEHPHPRKFAFDSGEYGMGTMANELALGCDCLGQIHYLPGAFVKHDGTAFVIKNVICIHEEDAGLLWKHTDFRVGGRSQAVRSRRLVVQMICTLANYEYMFNYSFYQDGNINLDIGLSGILQVYAEDKNTPASSPFATTLAPGVSAQYHQHLFSVRVDPMIDGLSNTVTETDVVPLPNAPTGSPLNHAGNAFITKTQSISKQSEGARDYDLQLDRRWAITNPTKKHPYSGKAAGYTIMGKGAVTPLLARDDSWVAKRAAFAKKALWVVRDKEGPKGSRVWPAGKYVPQTRDSPPDSVVNWAKGDDNLDGEDILLFITMGITHIPRPEDWPVMPSEHLNLLFRPVHFFTQSPCMDVPGADDKRSVPAFPNGDESQQQLTISNGCTL
;
A
#
# COMPACT_ATOMS: atom_id res chain seq x y z
N MET A 1 -13.28 -39.55 8.45
CA MET A 1 -13.55 -38.67 9.61
C MET A 1 -13.78 -37.28 9.06
N SER A 2 -15.00 -36.76 9.20
CA SER A 2 -15.41 -35.48 8.62
C SER A 2 -14.63 -34.33 9.26
N PRO A 3 -13.86 -33.52 8.51
CA PRO A 3 -13.25 -32.34 9.08
C PRO A 3 -14.31 -31.24 9.21
N SER A 4 -14.40 -30.65 10.39
CA SER A 4 -15.15 -29.44 10.65
C SER A 4 -14.66 -28.33 9.71
N LEU A 5 -15.57 -27.86 8.84
CA LEU A 5 -15.40 -26.60 8.10
C LEU A 5 -15.02 -25.49 9.08
N SER A 6 -13.94 -24.76 8.79
CA SER A 6 -13.53 -23.59 9.56
C SER A 6 -14.66 -22.55 9.49
N THR A 7 -15.36 -22.40 10.61
CA THR A 7 -16.48 -21.46 10.79
C THR A 7 -16.01 -20.07 11.18
N ASP A 8 -14.70 -19.85 11.23
CA ASP A 8 -14.10 -18.57 11.54
C ASP A 8 -13.67 -17.92 10.22
N GLY A 9 -14.49 -17.01 9.67
CA GLY A 9 -14.17 -16.15 8.53
C GLY A 9 -13.02 -15.21 8.84
N VAL A 10 -11.80 -15.76 8.85
CA VAL A 10 -10.58 -15.15 9.38
C VAL A 10 -9.43 -15.36 8.38
N PRO A 11 -8.63 -14.33 8.06
CA PRO A 11 -7.36 -14.52 7.35
C PRO A 11 -6.47 -15.52 8.11
N GLY A 12 -5.72 -16.36 7.40
CA GLY A 12 -4.98 -17.50 7.98
C GLY A 12 -3.97 -17.20 9.09
N THR A 13 -3.71 -15.93 9.40
CA THR A 13 -2.72 -15.48 10.41
C THR A 13 -3.31 -14.82 11.66
N ALA A 14 -4.63 -14.63 11.78
CA ALA A 14 -5.20 -13.69 12.76
C ALA A 14 -6.01 -14.32 13.92
N THR A 15 -6.05 -13.65 15.09
CA THR A 15 -6.59 -14.20 16.34
C THR A 15 -7.88 -13.56 16.91
N GLY A 16 -8.96 -14.34 16.96
CA GLY A 16 -10.06 -14.24 17.95
C GLY A 16 -11.16 -13.20 17.70
N VAL A 17 -12.30 -13.37 18.39
CA VAL A 17 -13.47 -12.48 18.36
C VAL A 17 -13.84 -12.09 19.80
N GLN A 18 -14.03 -10.80 20.08
CA GLN A 18 -14.38 -10.31 21.42
C GLN A 18 -15.88 -10.08 21.57
N LYS A 19 -16.44 -10.49 22.72
CA LYS A 19 -17.81 -10.14 23.15
C LYS A 19 -17.76 -9.11 24.29
N THR A 20 -18.73 -8.21 24.28
CA THR A 20 -18.79 -6.90 24.95
C THR A 20 -18.44 -6.89 26.46
N PRO A 21 -17.60 -5.95 26.94
CA PRO A 21 -17.51 -5.53 28.35
C PRO A 21 -18.51 -4.41 28.70
N ALA A 22 -18.83 -4.23 29.98
CA ALA A 22 -19.90 -3.36 30.47
C ALA A 22 -19.62 -1.83 30.49
N LYS A 23 -18.41 -1.37 30.14
CA LYS A 23 -18.06 0.07 30.16
C LYS A 23 -17.08 0.42 29.04
N LEU A 24 -17.43 1.42 28.22
CA LEU A 24 -16.55 1.94 27.18
C LEU A 24 -15.32 2.61 27.82
N PRO A 25 -14.10 2.26 27.38
CA PRO A 25 -12.90 2.99 27.80
C PRO A 25 -12.95 4.43 27.26
N GLY A 26 -12.43 5.39 28.04
CA GLY A 26 -12.22 6.76 27.53
C GLY A 26 -11.03 6.78 26.55
N TYR A 27 -11.09 7.62 25.52
CA TYR A 27 -9.96 7.83 24.62
C TYR A 27 -8.90 8.72 25.27
N GLN A 28 -7.61 8.46 25.01
CA GLN A 28 -6.51 9.25 25.57
C GLN A 28 -6.10 10.38 24.62
N HIS A 29 -6.12 10.11 23.31
CA HIS A 29 -5.78 11.06 22.26
C HIS A 29 -6.95 11.16 21.24
N PRO A 30 -7.30 12.36 20.74
CA PRO A 30 -8.46 12.55 19.85
C PRO A 30 -8.41 11.76 18.54
N LEU A 31 -7.20 11.40 18.11
CA LEU A 31 -6.95 10.61 16.89
C LEU A 31 -6.84 9.10 17.16
N ASP A 32 -7.00 8.64 18.41
CA ASP A 32 -6.96 7.20 18.72
C ASP A 32 -8.03 6.46 17.90
N PRO A 33 -7.69 5.34 17.24
CA PRO A 33 -8.66 4.57 16.48
C PRO A 33 -9.80 4.09 17.38
N LEU A 34 -10.94 3.73 16.78
CA LEU A 34 -12.04 3.14 17.54
C LEU A 34 -11.56 1.86 18.21
N THR A 35 -11.79 1.71 19.50
CA THR A 35 -11.46 0.45 20.19
C THR A 35 -12.42 -0.66 19.74
N PRO A 36 -12.07 -1.95 19.94
CA PRO A 36 -12.98 -3.05 19.65
C PRO A 36 -14.35 -2.89 20.34
N GLU A 37 -14.37 -2.37 21.57
CA GLU A 37 -15.60 -2.08 22.31
C GLU A 37 -16.41 -0.94 21.69
N GLU A 38 -15.73 0.12 21.22
CA GLU A 38 -16.39 1.21 20.51
C GLU A 38 -17.00 0.72 19.19
N ILE A 39 -16.31 -0.12 18.41
CA ILE A 39 -16.86 -0.69 17.17
C ILE A 39 -18.16 -1.47 17.44
N VAL A 40 -18.18 -2.29 18.49
CA VAL A 40 -19.38 -3.05 18.88
C VAL A 40 -20.50 -2.11 19.34
N ALA A 41 -20.17 -1.07 20.11
CA ALA A 41 -21.16 -0.11 20.61
C ALA A 41 -21.73 0.79 19.50
N VAL A 42 -20.89 1.22 18.55
CA VAL A 42 -21.30 1.94 17.32
C VAL A 42 -22.25 1.07 16.51
N SER A 43 -21.90 -0.20 16.30
CA SER A 43 -22.73 -1.15 15.56
C SER A 43 -24.08 -1.38 16.25
N LEU A 44 -24.10 -1.46 17.58
CA LEU A 44 -25.33 -1.56 18.36
C LEU A 44 -26.18 -0.28 18.25
N GLY A 45 -25.57 0.90 18.33
CA GLY A 45 -26.24 2.19 18.18
C GLY A 45 -26.94 2.31 16.83
N LEU A 46 -26.24 1.94 15.75
CA LEU A 46 -26.80 1.94 14.40
C LEU A 46 -27.93 0.93 14.24
N ARG A 47 -27.78 -0.32 14.75
CA ARG A 47 -28.84 -1.34 14.70
C ARG A 47 -30.13 -0.87 15.40
N LYS A 48 -30.02 -0.25 16.57
CA LYS A 48 -31.18 0.31 17.30
C LYS A 48 -31.86 1.41 16.50
N TYR A 49 -31.08 2.37 15.99
CA TYR A 49 -31.61 3.45 15.17
C TYR A 49 -32.34 2.93 13.93
N VAL A 50 -31.73 1.99 13.21
CA VAL A 50 -32.32 1.36 12.02
C VAL A 50 -33.63 0.66 12.36
N ALA A 51 -33.67 -0.13 13.44
CA ALA A 51 -34.88 -0.84 13.86
C ALA A 51 -36.02 0.08 14.32
N GLU A 52 -35.70 1.24 14.90
CA GLU A 52 -36.70 2.17 15.44
C GLU A 52 -37.16 3.24 14.45
N LYS A 53 -36.30 3.66 13.52
CA LYS A 53 -36.48 4.87 12.69
C LYS A 53 -36.55 4.61 11.19
N THR A 54 -36.35 3.38 10.73
CA THR A 54 -36.31 3.06 9.30
C THR A 54 -37.05 1.76 8.98
N ASP A 55 -37.35 1.54 7.70
CA ASP A 55 -37.96 0.30 7.20
C ASP A 55 -36.93 -0.77 6.81
N ILE A 56 -35.63 -0.52 7.05
CA ILE A 56 -34.54 -1.43 6.71
C ILE A 56 -34.64 -2.69 7.59
N LYS A 57 -34.77 -3.85 6.95
CA LYS A 57 -35.01 -5.12 7.67
C LYS A 57 -33.73 -5.80 8.16
N ALA A 58 -32.62 -5.58 7.46
CA ALA A 58 -31.34 -6.20 7.76
C ALA A 58 -30.21 -5.28 7.34
N VAL A 59 -29.17 -5.24 8.15
CA VAL A 59 -27.94 -4.49 7.89
C VAL A 59 -26.73 -5.42 7.96
N ARG A 60 -25.83 -5.24 7.00
CA ARG A 60 -24.54 -5.88 6.88
C ARG A 60 -23.47 -4.80 6.98
N PHE A 61 -22.65 -4.84 8.03
CA PHE A 61 -21.59 -3.85 8.23
C PHE A 61 -20.42 -4.12 7.29
N ILE A 62 -19.88 -3.08 6.67
CA ILE A 62 -18.74 -3.18 5.76
C ILE A 62 -17.53 -2.45 6.34
N THR A 63 -17.71 -1.23 6.83
CA THR A 63 -16.64 -0.43 7.45
C THR A 63 -17.17 0.25 8.71
N SER A 64 -16.26 0.47 9.68
CA SER A 64 -16.52 1.27 10.88
C SER A 64 -15.19 1.85 11.34
N SER A 65 -15.01 3.16 11.24
CA SER A 65 -13.77 3.83 11.65
C SER A 65 -14.02 5.15 12.34
N LEU A 66 -12.98 5.66 13.01
CA LEU A 66 -13.00 6.99 13.61
C LEU A 66 -13.18 8.02 12.48
N LEU A 67 -14.15 8.92 12.63
CA LEU A 67 -14.20 10.15 11.85
C LEU A 67 -13.30 11.18 12.56
N PRO A 68 -12.12 11.54 12.01
CA PRO A 68 -11.17 12.40 12.71
C PRO A 68 -11.80 13.76 13.03
N PRO A 69 -11.56 14.32 14.22
CA PRO A 69 -11.97 15.69 14.52
C PRO A 69 -11.27 16.70 13.59
N PRO A 70 -11.82 17.92 13.43
CA PRO A 70 -11.20 18.97 12.62
C PRO A 70 -9.76 19.25 13.05
N LYS A 71 -8.84 19.40 12.08
CA LYS A 71 -7.39 19.57 12.32
C LYS A 71 -7.07 20.62 13.36
N LYS A 72 -7.66 21.82 13.25
CA LYS A 72 -7.43 22.91 14.22
C LYS A 72 -7.87 22.55 15.65
N SER A 73 -8.94 21.77 15.79
CA SER A 73 -9.43 21.32 17.10
C SER A 73 -8.46 20.34 17.74
N VAL A 74 -7.88 19.43 16.95
CA VAL A 74 -6.86 18.48 17.42
C VAL A 74 -5.60 19.23 17.84
N LEU A 75 -5.12 20.17 17.02
CA LEU A 75 -3.94 20.98 17.34
C LEU A 75 -4.12 21.79 18.63
N ALA A 76 -5.29 22.42 18.81
CA ALA A 76 -5.64 23.13 20.03
C ALA A 76 -5.70 22.20 21.26
N PHE A 77 -6.26 21.00 21.13
CA PHE A 77 -6.30 19.99 22.20
C PHE A 77 -4.90 19.54 22.62
N LEU A 78 -3.99 19.38 21.67
CA LEU A 78 -2.61 18.95 21.92
C LEU A 78 -1.67 20.09 22.33
N GLY A 79 -2.16 21.33 22.36
CA GLY A 79 -1.32 22.49 22.61
C GLY A 79 -0.27 22.73 21.53
N ILE A 80 -0.53 22.30 20.29
CA ILE A 80 0.36 22.54 19.15
C ILE A 80 -0.06 23.86 18.48
N PRO A 81 0.82 24.88 18.40
CA PRO A 81 0.46 26.16 17.82
C PRO A 81 0.36 26.08 16.30
N LEU A 82 -0.54 26.87 15.71
CA LEU A 82 -0.73 26.93 14.25
C LEU A 82 0.45 27.58 13.50
N ALA A 83 1.36 28.23 14.23
CA ALA A 83 2.62 28.74 13.73
C ALA A 83 3.70 28.64 14.83
N THR A 84 4.93 28.24 14.46
CA THR A 84 6.05 28.09 15.41
C THR A 84 6.28 29.37 16.21
N GLY A 85 6.31 29.26 17.54
CA GLY A 85 6.56 30.37 18.47
C GLY A 85 5.33 31.21 18.84
N LYS A 86 4.11 30.79 18.47
CA LYS A 86 2.85 31.35 18.98
C LYS A 86 2.29 30.47 20.11
N GLU A 87 1.38 31.04 20.89
CA GLU A 87 0.60 30.29 21.87
C GLU A 87 -0.44 29.39 21.18
N PRO A 88 -0.75 28.19 21.74
CA PRO A 88 -1.81 27.34 21.23
C PRO A 88 -3.19 27.97 21.37
N GLU A 89 -4.11 27.60 20.48
CA GLU A 89 -5.52 28.00 20.60
C GLU A 89 -6.20 27.29 21.77
N HIS A 90 -7.32 27.84 22.25
CA HIS A 90 -8.07 27.24 23.35
C HIS A 90 -8.65 25.87 22.92
N ALA A 91 -8.36 24.83 23.71
CA ALA A 91 -8.79 23.47 23.43
C ALA A 91 -10.34 23.36 23.43
N PRO A 92 -10.98 23.03 22.30
CA PRO A 92 -12.42 22.83 22.27
C PRO A 92 -12.80 21.48 22.90
N THR A 93 -14.07 21.34 23.28
CA THR A 93 -14.63 20.02 23.60
C THR A 93 -14.75 19.20 22.31
N ILE A 94 -13.98 18.13 22.20
CA ILE A 94 -14.03 17.22 21.05
C ILE A 94 -15.10 16.16 21.30
N VAL A 95 -16.07 16.07 20.40
CA VAL A 95 -17.03 14.97 20.36
C VAL A 95 -16.46 13.86 19.48
N ARG A 96 -16.31 12.66 20.04
CA ARG A 96 -15.82 11.49 19.30
C ARG A 96 -16.88 11.01 18.33
N LYS A 97 -16.50 10.82 17.06
CA LYS A 97 -17.42 10.42 15.97
C LYS A 97 -16.91 9.18 15.25
N ALA A 98 -17.84 8.38 14.77
CA ALA A 98 -17.58 7.18 13.98
C ALA A 98 -18.29 7.32 12.62
N GLU A 99 -17.60 6.91 11.56
CA GLU A 99 -18.20 6.76 10.24
C GLU A 99 -18.33 5.27 9.91
N VAL A 100 -19.52 4.88 9.44
CA VAL A 100 -19.90 3.49 9.21
C VAL A 100 -20.51 3.36 7.82
N ASP A 101 -20.00 2.44 7.01
CA ASP A 101 -20.65 2.03 5.78
C ASP A 101 -21.34 0.67 5.98
N VAL A 102 -22.61 0.61 5.61
CA VAL A 102 -23.43 -0.60 5.71
C VAL A 102 -24.14 -0.87 4.39
N GLU A 103 -24.37 -2.15 4.12
CA GLU A 103 -25.35 -2.57 3.15
C GLU A 103 -26.65 -2.95 3.84
N ALA A 104 -27.76 -2.58 3.22
CA ALA A 104 -29.09 -2.80 3.72
C ALA A 104 -30.01 -3.28 2.61
N ASP A 105 -31.09 -3.95 2.99
CA ASP A 105 -32.01 -4.60 2.06
C ASP A 105 -31.24 -5.52 1.09
N LEU A 106 -30.68 -6.61 1.62
CA LEU A 106 -29.82 -7.61 0.94
C LEU A 106 -30.41 -8.22 -0.35
N ILE A 107 -31.59 -7.79 -0.80
CA ILE A 107 -32.22 -8.16 -2.06
C ILE A 107 -32.00 -7.06 -3.14
N CYS A 108 -31.90 -5.80 -2.73
CA CYS A 108 -31.82 -4.62 -3.61
C CYS A 108 -30.42 -3.97 -3.65
N SER A 109 -29.44 -4.49 -2.92
CA SER A 109 -28.05 -3.98 -2.87
C SER A 109 -27.94 -2.48 -2.51
N ASN A 110 -28.81 -1.98 -1.62
CA ASN A 110 -28.70 -0.59 -1.18
C ASN A 110 -27.53 -0.45 -0.19
N ALA A 111 -26.67 0.55 -0.39
CA ALA A 111 -25.62 0.90 0.56
C ALA A 111 -25.92 2.25 1.23
N TYR A 112 -25.48 2.40 2.48
CA TYR A 112 -25.69 3.58 3.30
C TYR A 112 -24.40 3.96 4.02
N ASN A 113 -24.21 5.26 4.22
CA ASN A 113 -23.17 5.84 5.04
C ASN A 113 -23.80 6.51 6.25
N SER A 114 -23.30 6.20 7.44
CA SER A 114 -23.81 6.76 8.69
C SER A 114 -22.70 7.39 9.51
N VAL A 115 -23.00 8.54 10.11
CA VAL A 115 -22.12 9.17 11.11
C VAL A 115 -22.80 9.04 12.47
N LEU A 116 -22.07 8.51 13.44
CA LEU A 116 -22.49 8.42 14.83
C LEU A 116 -21.60 9.30 15.71
N ALA A 117 -22.16 9.86 16.76
CA ALA A 117 -21.45 10.65 17.76
C ALA A 117 -21.63 10.05 19.15
N LEU A 118 -20.56 10.06 19.96
CA LEU A 118 -20.61 9.61 21.34
C LEU A 118 -21.15 10.75 22.23
N LYS A 119 -22.36 10.56 22.78
CA LYS A 119 -23.02 11.51 23.69
C LYS A 119 -23.45 10.81 24.97
N GLU A 120 -23.07 11.36 26.12
CA GLU A 120 -23.42 10.82 27.45
C GLU A 120 -23.12 9.31 27.61
N GLY A 121 -22.07 8.81 26.94
CA GLY A 121 -21.66 7.41 26.96
C GLY A 121 -22.39 6.49 25.97
N ASN A 122 -23.29 7.02 25.14
CA ASN A 122 -24.00 6.27 24.10
C ASN A 122 -23.66 6.79 22.70
N TRP A 123 -23.52 5.87 21.74
CA TRP A 123 -23.34 6.22 20.33
C TRP A 123 -24.71 6.48 19.69
N GLU A 124 -24.92 7.72 19.26
CA GLU A 124 -26.16 8.17 18.61
C GLU A 124 -25.92 8.47 17.12
N VAL A 125 -26.85 8.06 16.27
CA VAL A 125 -26.80 8.36 14.83
C VAL A 125 -27.10 9.84 14.59
N GLU A 126 -26.18 10.55 13.96
CA GLU A 126 -26.37 11.92 13.47
C GLU A 126 -26.92 11.93 12.05
N THR A 127 -26.39 11.06 11.18
CA THR A 127 -26.82 10.94 9.78
C THR A 127 -26.90 9.49 9.35
N LEU A 128 -27.83 9.21 8.42
CA LEU A 128 -27.93 7.94 7.71
C LEU A 128 -28.27 8.26 6.25
N ASP A 129 -27.24 8.37 5.43
CA ASP A 129 -27.34 8.79 4.04
C ASP A 129 -27.34 7.56 3.13
N LYS A 130 -28.37 7.41 2.30
CA LYS A 130 -28.38 6.40 1.24
C LYS A 130 -27.35 6.77 0.18
N LEU A 131 -26.48 5.83 -0.19
CA LEU A 131 -25.53 6.05 -1.27
C LEU A 131 -26.25 6.11 -2.62
N PRO A 132 -25.73 6.87 -3.61
CA PRO A 132 -26.29 6.90 -4.95
C PRO A 132 -26.37 5.50 -5.57
N GLU A 133 -27.32 5.30 -6.49
CA GLU A 133 -27.50 4.02 -7.18
C GLU A 133 -26.21 3.60 -7.91
N GLY A 134 -25.80 2.34 -7.71
CA GLY A 134 -24.58 1.78 -8.30
C GLY A 134 -23.28 2.10 -7.55
N VAL A 135 -23.33 2.88 -6.47
CA VAL A 135 -22.18 3.11 -5.59
C VAL A 135 -22.07 1.98 -4.58
N GLN A 136 -20.90 1.33 -4.54
CA GLN A 136 -20.66 0.14 -3.73
C GLN A 136 -19.54 0.40 -2.71
N PRO A 137 -19.72 0.02 -1.43
CA PRO A 137 -18.65 0.08 -0.45
C PRO A 137 -17.59 -1.00 -0.71
N GLN A 138 -16.46 -0.93 0.00
CA GLN A 138 -15.36 -1.90 -0.07
C GLN A 138 -15.83 -3.35 -0.03
N ILE A 139 -15.11 -4.24 -0.72
CA ILE A 139 -15.31 -5.68 -0.67
C ILE A 139 -14.61 -6.21 0.58
N SER A 140 -15.42 -6.73 1.49
CA SER A 140 -14.95 -7.24 2.78
C SER A 140 -14.29 -8.63 2.66
N VAL A 141 -13.42 -8.98 3.61
CA VAL A 141 -12.78 -10.31 3.69
C VAL A 141 -13.80 -11.44 3.68
N GLU A 142 -14.92 -11.27 4.41
CA GLU A 142 -16.00 -12.26 4.45
C GLU A 142 -16.64 -12.49 3.06
N GLU A 143 -16.67 -11.48 2.19
CA GLU A 143 -17.15 -11.64 0.81
C GLU A 143 -16.11 -12.30 -0.10
N LEU A 144 -14.82 -12.07 0.13
CA LEU A 144 -13.75 -12.74 -0.60
C LEU A 144 -13.72 -14.23 -0.31
N LEU A 145 -13.85 -14.61 0.97
CA LEU A 145 -13.93 -16.02 1.39
C LEU A 145 -15.19 -16.69 0.85
N LEU A 146 -16.32 -15.99 0.87
CA LEU A 146 -17.58 -16.50 0.32
C LEU A 146 -17.49 -16.76 -1.20
N CYS A 147 -16.66 -16.01 -1.93
CA CYS A 147 -16.44 -16.22 -3.36
C CYS A 147 -15.97 -17.66 -3.63
N GLU A 148 -14.97 -18.14 -2.89
CA GLU A 148 -14.45 -19.50 -3.01
C GLU A 148 -15.52 -20.55 -2.71
N ASP A 149 -16.32 -20.36 -1.66
CA ASP A 149 -17.40 -21.29 -1.31
C ASP A 149 -18.48 -21.38 -2.41
N ILE A 150 -18.85 -20.24 -3.03
CA ILE A 150 -19.82 -20.21 -4.13
C ILE A 150 -19.30 -20.98 -5.34
N ILE A 151 -18.04 -20.82 -5.68
CA ILE A 151 -17.39 -21.46 -6.82
C ILE A 151 -17.30 -22.96 -6.63
N ARG A 152 -16.91 -23.41 -5.42
CA ARG A 152 -16.86 -24.83 -5.08
C ARG A 152 -18.24 -25.49 -5.17
N ALA A 153 -19.32 -24.75 -4.91
CA ALA A 153 -20.69 -25.25 -4.95
C ALA A 153 -21.34 -25.23 -6.35
N ASP A 154 -20.84 -24.44 -7.31
CA ASP A 154 -21.48 -24.30 -8.63
C ASP A 154 -21.23 -25.52 -9.55
N GLU A 155 -22.30 -26.16 -10.00
CA GLU A 155 -22.23 -27.37 -10.83
C GLU A 155 -21.53 -27.14 -12.19
N ARG A 156 -21.63 -25.95 -12.78
CA ARG A 156 -20.98 -25.64 -14.06
C ARG A 156 -19.48 -25.51 -13.88
N VAL A 157 -19.05 -24.84 -12.81
CA VAL A 157 -17.64 -24.77 -12.43
C VAL A 157 -17.07 -26.17 -12.17
N GLN A 158 -17.77 -26.98 -11.37
CA GLN A 158 -17.34 -28.36 -11.10
C GLN A 158 -17.23 -29.19 -12.37
N LYS A 159 -18.18 -29.06 -13.31
CA LYS A 159 -18.13 -29.74 -14.61
C LYS A 159 -16.91 -29.30 -15.42
N LEU A 160 -16.66 -28.00 -15.52
CA LEU A 160 -15.52 -27.44 -16.26
C LEU A 160 -14.17 -27.86 -15.65
N ALA A 161 -14.08 -27.90 -14.32
CA ALA A 161 -12.92 -28.37 -13.58
C ALA A 161 -12.63 -29.86 -13.86
N LYS A 162 -13.68 -30.69 -13.95
CA LYS A 162 -13.54 -32.10 -14.33
C LYS A 162 -13.11 -32.30 -15.77
N GLU A 163 -13.63 -31.49 -16.69
CA GLU A 163 -13.29 -31.58 -18.13
C GLU A 163 -11.84 -31.19 -18.41
N VAL A 164 -11.36 -30.10 -17.79
CA VAL A 164 -9.97 -29.63 -17.99
C VAL A 164 -8.94 -30.52 -17.33
N GLY A 165 -9.28 -31.14 -16.20
CA GLY A 165 -8.45 -32.16 -15.57
C GLY A 165 -8.25 -33.39 -16.47
N LYS A 166 -9.30 -33.83 -17.19
CA LYS A 166 -9.22 -35.01 -18.08
C LYS A 166 -8.32 -34.82 -19.30
N SER A 167 -8.10 -33.58 -19.74
CA SER A 167 -7.22 -33.28 -20.89
C SER A 167 -5.73 -33.30 -20.57
N ALA A 168 -5.33 -33.36 -19.31
CA ALA A 168 -3.91 -33.52 -18.98
C ALA A 168 -3.54 -35.02 -19.06
N GLU A 169 -2.62 -35.39 -19.96
CA GLU A 169 -2.19 -36.77 -20.24
C GLU A 169 -1.70 -37.57 -19.00
N LEU A 170 -1.47 -36.91 -17.86
CA LEU A 170 -1.02 -37.51 -16.59
C LEU A 170 -2.12 -37.72 -15.55
N PHE A 171 -3.31 -37.13 -15.72
CA PHE A 171 -4.48 -37.42 -14.88
C PHE A 171 -5.16 -38.71 -15.36
N VAL A 172 -4.39 -39.81 -15.40
CA VAL A 172 -4.87 -41.08 -15.97
C VAL A 172 -6.08 -41.63 -15.22
N ASN A 173 -6.41 -41.15 -14.01
CA ASN A 173 -7.66 -41.51 -13.28
C ASN A 173 -8.23 -40.45 -12.29
N SER A 174 -7.78 -39.17 -12.29
CA SER A 174 -8.20 -38.18 -11.28
C SER A 174 -8.48 -36.81 -11.89
N CYS A 175 -9.69 -36.26 -11.74
CA CYS A 175 -10.01 -34.88 -12.11
C CYS A 175 -9.67 -33.89 -10.98
N VAL A 176 -9.68 -32.58 -11.28
CA VAL A 176 -9.69 -31.55 -10.23
C VAL A 176 -11.03 -31.64 -9.49
N GLU A 177 -10.99 -32.06 -8.23
CA GLU A 177 -12.17 -32.21 -7.41
C GLU A 177 -12.62 -30.86 -6.81
N PRO A 178 -13.90 -30.70 -6.45
CA PRO A 178 -14.41 -29.43 -5.92
C PRO A 178 -13.64 -28.91 -4.70
N HIS A 179 -13.18 -29.80 -3.82
CA HIS A 179 -12.39 -29.42 -2.63
C HIS A 179 -10.97 -28.95 -2.96
N GLN A 180 -10.47 -29.22 -4.17
CA GLN A 180 -9.16 -28.78 -4.66
C GLN A 180 -9.24 -27.43 -5.37
N LEU A 181 -10.46 -26.94 -5.68
CA LEU A 181 -10.62 -25.60 -6.27
C LEU A 181 -10.35 -24.55 -5.21
N CYS A 182 -9.41 -23.65 -5.50
CA CYS A 182 -9.13 -22.45 -4.72
C CYS A 182 -9.40 -21.23 -5.61
N ALA A 183 -9.92 -20.16 -5.02
CA ALA A 183 -10.23 -18.95 -5.76
C ALA A 183 -9.84 -17.71 -4.98
N ASP A 184 -9.06 -16.85 -5.65
CA ASP A 184 -8.90 -15.48 -5.17
C ASP A 184 -10.10 -14.67 -5.67
N GLY A 185 -10.96 -14.28 -4.72
CA GLY A 185 -12.03 -13.32 -4.97
C GLY A 185 -11.44 -11.94 -5.24
N TRP A 186 -11.72 -11.38 -6.42
CA TRP A 186 -11.28 -10.06 -6.82
C TRP A 186 -12.49 -9.19 -7.13
N ALA A 187 -12.38 -7.88 -6.87
CA ALA A 187 -13.28 -6.92 -7.46
C ALA A 187 -13.34 -7.13 -8.98
N ILE A 188 -14.53 -7.00 -9.57
CA ILE A 188 -14.68 -7.09 -11.03
C ILE A 188 -13.92 -5.96 -11.76
N GLY A 189 -13.51 -4.91 -11.03
CA GLY A 189 -12.88 -3.71 -11.57
C GLY A 189 -13.87 -2.93 -12.43
N TYR A 190 -13.89 -3.23 -13.72
CA TYR A 190 -14.82 -2.66 -14.70
C TYR A 190 -15.30 -3.73 -15.67
N ASP A 191 -16.61 -3.88 -15.80
CA ASP A 191 -17.25 -4.71 -16.82
C ASP A 191 -18.66 -4.15 -17.08
N ASP A 192 -18.90 -3.61 -18.28
CA ASP A 192 -20.15 -2.93 -18.62
C ASP A 192 -21.28 -3.91 -18.99
N ARG A 193 -20.97 -5.19 -19.14
CA ARG A 193 -21.96 -6.26 -19.34
C ARG A 193 -22.86 -6.45 -18.11
N PHE A 194 -22.33 -6.13 -16.92
CA PHE A 194 -23.07 -6.25 -15.67
C PHE A 194 -23.64 -4.89 -15.24
N PRO A 195 -24.90 -4.84 -14.77
CA PRO A 195 -25.48 -3.61 -14.21
C PRO A 195 -24.67 -3.11 -13.01
N VAL A 196 -24.54 -1.79 -12.87
CA VAL A 196 -23.86 -1.16 -11.71
C VAL A 196 -24.54 -1.47 -10.37
N THR A 197 -25.81 -1.86 -10.41
CA THR A 197 -26.60 -2.25 -9.23
C THR A 197 -26.28 -3.65 -8.72
N GLN A 198 -25.59 -4.49 -9.50
CA GLN A 198 -25.11 -5.79 -9.05
C GLN A 198 -23.74 -5.65 -8.38
N ARG A 199 -23.52 -6.36 -7.27
CA ARG A 199 -22.23 -6.36 -6.56
C ARG A 199 -21.39 -7.57 -6.98
N VAL A 200 -20.49 -7.34 -7.94
CA VAL A 200 -19.87 -8.42 -8.72
C VAL A 200 -18.40 -8.58 -8.37
N GLN A 201 -17.98 -9.84 -8.23
CA GLN A 201 -16.60 -10.27 -8.10
C GLN A 201 -16.20 -11.14 -9.30
N GLN A 202 -14.92 -11.13 -9.65
CA GLN A 202 -14.32 -12.15 -10.50
C GLN A 202 -13.46 -13.07 -9.66
N ALA A 203 -13.37 -14.33 -10.06
CA ALA A 203 -12.65 -15.33 -9.32
C ALA A 203 -11.47 -15.87 -10.13
N LEU A 204 -10.26 -15.56 -9.66
CA LEU A 204 -9.04 -16.11 -10.26
C LEU A 204 -8.85 -17.51 -9.68
N LEU A 205 -8.97 -18.51 -10.56
CA LEU A 205 -9.16 -19.90 -10.15
C LEU A 205 -7.86 -20.69 -10.25
N PHE A 206 -7.62 -21.49 -9.21
CA PHE A 206 -6.45 -22.34 -9.07
C PHE A 206 -6.85 -23.73 -8.57
N ALA A 207 -6.01 -24.72 -8.83
CA ALA A 207 -6.09 -26.03 -8.18
C ALA A 207 -5.06 -26.12 -7.05
N ARG A 208 -5.44 -26.71 -5.92
CA ARG A 208 -4.51 -27.08 -4.84
C ARG A 208 -4.48 -28.60 -4.74
N LEU A 209 -3.37 -29.21 -5.15
CA LEU A 209 -3.25 -30.67 -5.24
C LEU A 209 -2.82 -31.30 -3.90
N GLY A 210 -2.02 -30.60 -3.10
CA GLY A 210 -1.64 -30.95 -1.73
C GLY A 210 -2.11 -29.94 -0.66
N ARG A 211 -2.27 -30.37 0.60
CA ARG A 211 -2.88 -29.58 1.70
C ARG A 211 -2.25 -28.18 1.91
N HIS A 212 -0.96 -28.02 1.63
CA HIS A 212 -0.21 -26.77 1.80
C HIS A 212 0.58 -26.38 0.54
N GLU A 213 0.32 -27.05 -0.58
CA GLU A 213 1.00 -26.80 -1.83
C GLU A 213 0.70 -25.40 -2.35
N ASN A 214 1.67 -24.83 -3.07
CA ASN A 214 1.50 -23.55 -3.73
C ASN A 214 0.41 -23.61 -4.81
N LEU A 215 -0.79 -23.13 -4.50
CA LEU A 215 -1.94 -23.11 -5.42
C LEU A 215 -1.64 -22.36 -6.73
N TYR A 216 -0.79 -21.33 -6.68
CA TYR A 216 -0.44 -20.53 -7.86
C TYR A 216 0.36 -21.37 -8.88
N ALA A 217 0.93 -22.52 -8.50
CA ALA A 217 1.57 -23.42 -9.45
C ALA A 217 0.57 -24.10 -10.41
N HIS A 218 -0.72 -24.07 -10.09
CA HIS A 218 -1.76 -24.76 -10.85
C HIS A 218 -2.91 -23.82 -11.26
N PRO A 219 -2.65 -22.74 -12.02
CA PRO A 219 -3.71 -21.86 -12.51
C PRO A 219 -4.67 -22.61 -13.43
N MET A 220 -5.95 -22.25 -13.35
CA MET A 220 -7.02 -22.78 -14.22
C MET A 220 -7.24 -21.86 -15.42
N ASP A 221 -7.86 -22.39 -16.48
CA ASP A 221 -8.01 -21.70 -17.76
C ASP A 221 -9.34 -20.95 -17.95
N PHE A 222 -10.08 -20.70 -16.87
CA PHE A 222 -11.35 -19.98 -16.91
C PHE A 222 -11.57 -19.16 -15.64
N ILE A 223 -12.35 -18.09 -15.75
CA ILE A 223 -12.53 -17.08 -14.71
C ILE A 223 -14.04 -16.92 -14.45
N PRO A 224 -14.58 -17.54 -13.39
CA PRO A 224 -15.96 -17.33 -12.96
C PRO A 224 -16.21 -15.90 -12.51
N VAL A 225 -17.43 -15.42 -12.73
CA VAL A 225 -17.94 -14.14 -12.24
C VAL A 225 -19.07 -14.43 -11.26
N VAL A 226 -19.00 -13.84 -10.08
CA VAL A 226 -19.87 -14.11 -8.93
C VAL A 226 -20.63 -12.85 -8.54
N ASP A 227 -21.93 -12.99 -8.33
CA ASP A 227 -22.74 -11.98 -7.65
C ASP A 227 -22.73 -12.26 -6.14
N SER A 228 -22.16 -11.32 -5.39
CA SER A 228 -21.94 -11.43 -3.94
C SER A 228 -23.24 -11.36 -3.14
N ILE A 229 -24.29 -10.79 -3.72
CA ILE A 229 -25.60 -10.64 -3.09
C ILE A 229 -26.43 -11.90 -3.28
N THR A 230 -26.59 -12.35 -4.53
CA THR A 230 -27.37 -13.56 -4.83
C THR A 230 -26.61 -14.85 -4.53
N LYS A 231 -25.30 -14.75 -4.25
CA LYS A 231 -24.39 -15.86 -3.94
C LYS A 231 -24.33 -16.91 -5.05
N LYS A 232 -24.25 -16.45 -6.29
CA LYS A 232 -24.28 -17.31 -7.48
C LYS A 232 -23.19 -16.91 -8.46
N VAL A 233 -22.65 -17.92 -9.15
CA VAL A 233 -21.89 -17.68 -10.39
C VAL A 233 -22.88 -17.19 -11.45
N ILE A 234 -22.63 -16.02 -12.02
CA ILE A 234 -23.50 -15.41 -13.03
C ILE A 234 -22.94 -15.58 -14.45
N HIS A 235 -21.63 -15.72 -14.60
CA HIS A 235 -20.96 -15.91 -15.89
C HIS A 235 -19.60 -16.62 -15.70
N ILE A 236 -19.04 -17.18 -16.77
CA ILE A 236 -17.70 -17.79 -16.77
C ILE A 236 -16.97 -17.34 -18.03
N ASP A 237 -15.89 -16.58 -17.88
CA ASP A 237 -15.10 -16.06 -18.98
C ASP A 237 -13.92 -17.00 -19.32
N PHE A 238 -13.57 -17.07 -20.61
CA PHE A 238 -12.44 -17.84 -21.13
C PHE A 238 -11.52 -16.92 -21.92
N PRO A 239 -10.32 -16.60 -21.42
CA PRO A 239 -9.38 -15.74 -22.13
C PRO A 239 -8.92 -16.39 -23.45
N PRO A 240 -8.87 -15.65 -24.57
CA PRO A 240 -8.23 -16.14 -25.79
C PRO A 240 -6.71 -16.19 -25.62
N ARG A 241 -6.00 -16.77 -26.59
CA ARG A 241 -4.56 -17.04 -26.49
C ARG A 241 -3.76 -16.41 -27.60
N HIS A 242 -2.58 -15.86 -27.28
CA HIS A 242 -1.60 -15.44 -28.27
C HIS A 242 -0.77 -16.61 -28.81
N THR A 243 -0.55 -16.61 -30.12
CA THR A 243 0.30 -17.60 -30.81
C THR A 243 1.27 -16.92 -31.76
N LYS A 244 2.31 -17.63 -32.19
CA LYS A 244 3.14 -17.19 -33.31
C LYS A 244 2.27 -17.00 -34.57
N PRO A 245 2.61 -16.05 -35.45
CA PRO A 245 1.86 -15.83 -36.66
C PRO A 245 1.93 -17.07 -37.56
N SER A 246 0.77 -17.62 -37.89
CA SER A 246 0.60 -18.51 -39.05
C SER A 246 0.42 -17.61 -40.28
N SER A 247 1.01 -17.99 -41.42
CA SER A 247 1.05 -17.20 -42.67
C SER A 247 -0.25 -16.43 -42.95
N GLY A 248 -0.20 -15.09 -42.87
CA GLY A 248 -1.37 -14.20 -43.00
C GLY A 248 -1.14 -12.84 -42.32
N SER A 249 -2.04 -11.87 -42.53
CA SER A 249 -2.01 -10.58 -41.83
C SER A 249 -2.60 -10.73 -40.41
N SER A 250 -1.88 -10.28 -39.39
CA SER A 250 -2.33 -10.27 -38.00
C SER A 250 -3.08 -8.97 -37.67
N MET A 251 -4.02 -9.02 -36.70
CA MET A 251 -4.60 -7.82 -36.10
C MET A 251 -3.56 -6.92 -35.41
N TYR A 252 -2.39 -7.46 -35.05
CA TYR A 252 -1.28 -6.73 -34.44
C TYR A 252 -0.27 -6.18 -35.47
N SER A 253 -0.43 -6.45 -36.77
CA SER A 253 0.46 -5.91 -37.80
C SER A 253 0.65 -4.38 -37.74
N PRO A 254 -0.37 -3.55 -37.44
CA PRO A 254 -0.19 -2.09 -37.29
C PRO A 254 0.70 -1.68 -36.11
N THR A 255 0.89 -2.54 -35.10
CA THR A 255 1.72 -2.24 -33.92
C THR A 255 3.16 -2.69 -34.10
N GLY A 256 3.51 -3.31 -35.23
CA GLY A 256 4.84 -3.88 -35.47
C GLY A 256 5.13 -5.15 -34.66
N LEU A 257 4.12 -5.76 -34.04
CA LEU A 257 4.28 -6.99 -33.27
C LEU A 257 3.92 -8.22 -34.14
N GLU A 258 4.79 -9.24 -34.10
CA GLU A 258 4.61 -10.49 -34.83
C GLU A 258 3.93 -11.57 -33.97
N LEU A 259 2.62 -11.42 -33.73
CA LEU A 259 1.79 -12.38 -33.00
C LEU A 259 0.38 -12.47 -33.57
N ASN A 260 -0.31 -13.58 -33.35
CA ASN A 260 -1.76 -13.75 -33.59
C ASN A 260 -2.50 -13.89 -32.26
N LEU A 261 -3.81 -13.63 -32.27
CA LEU A 261 -4.73 -13.97 -31.18
C LEU A 261 -5.71 -15.04 -31.70
N SER A 262 -6.06 -16.01 -30.86
CA SER A 262 -7.01 -17.07 -31.23
C SER A 262 -8.39 -16.50 -31.55
N SER A 263 -8.80 -15.45 -30.84
CA SER A 263 -9.98 -14.64 -31.17
C SER A 263 -9.63 -13.49 -32.14
N SER A 264 -10.63 -13.00 -32.87
CA SER A 264 -10.49 -11.87 -33.80
C SER A 264 -10.45 -10.50 -33.12
N LYS A 265 -10.75 -10.44 -31.81
CA LYS A 265 -10.89 -9.20 -31.04
C LYS A 265 -10.55 -9.44 -29.57
N THR A 266 -10.22 -8.36 -28.86
CA THR A 266 -9.95 -8.37 -27.41
C THR A 266 -11.17 -8.01 -26.56
N THR A 267 -12.25 -7.53 -27.18
CA THR A 267 -13.50 -7.14 -26.49
C THR A 267 -14.21 -8.36 -25.91
N PRO A 268 -14.94 -8.21 -24.79
CA PRO A 268 -15.71 -9.30 -24.22
C PRO A 268 -16.76 -9.87 -25.19
N PRO A 269 -17.03 -11.19 -25.15
CA PRO A 269 -18.24 -11.75 -25.75
C PRO A 269 -19.48 -11.26 -25.00
N THR A 270 -20.63 -11.21 -25.69
CA THR A 270 -21.90 -10.86 -25.05
C THR A 270 -22.30 -11.93 -24.02
N LEU A 271 -23.09 -11.57 -23.00
CA LEU A 271 -23.48 -12.52 -21.96
C LEU A 271 -24.30 -13.73 -22.48
N SER A 272 -24.89 -13.62 -23.68
CA SER A 272 -25.62 -14.68 -24.37
C SER A 272 -24.74 -15.59 -25.24
N GLU A 273 -23.54 -15.14 -25.60
CA GLU A 273 -22.58 -15.94 -26.38
C GLU A 273 -21.90 -16.99 -25.49
N ASP A 274 -21.54 -18.14 -26.08
CA ASP A 274 -20.69 -19.11 -25.42
C ASP A 274 -19.24 -18.58 -25.38
N ALA A 275 -18.81 -18.14 -24.20
CA ALA A 275 -17.50 -17.52 -23.99
C ALA A 275 -16.34 -18.45 -24.36
N PHE A 276 -16.49 -19.77 -24.17
CA PHE A 276 -15.45 -20.71 -24.55
C PHE A 276 -15.30 -20.81 -26.06
N SER A 277 -16.40 -21.02 -26.81
CA SER A 277 -16.37 -20.99 -28.27
C SER A 277 -15.83 -19.67 -28.82
N ALA A 278 -16.17 -18.53 -28.20
CA ALA A 278 -15.68 -17.21 -28.60
C ALA A 278 -14.16 -17.02 -28.39
N SER A 279 -13.55 -17.73 -27.43
CA SER A 279 -12.10 -17.72 -27.20
C SER A 279 -11.32 -18.40 -28.35
N ASN A 280 -11.99 -19.29 -29.09
CA ASN A 280 -11.44 -20.04 -30.23
C ASN A 280 -10.09 -20.73 -29.93
N ARG A 281 -9.95 -21.27 -28.72
CA ARG A 281 -8.77 -22.05 -28.31
C ARG A 281 -9.18 -23.38 -27.67
N GLU A 282 -8.23 -24.29 -27.61
CA GLU A 282 -8.37 -25.53 -26.85
C GLU A 282 -8.30 -25.27 -25.33
N ARG A 283 -8.75 -26.25 -24.55
CA ARG A 283 -8.63 -26.21 -23.08
C ARG A 283 -7.17 -26.32 -22.67
N ILE A 284 -6.79 -25.54 -21.67
CA ILE A 284 -5.42 -25.55 -21.13
C ILE A 284 -5.48 -26.26 -19.77
N PRO A 285 -4.93 -27.48 -19.64
CA PRO A 285 -4.89 -28.16 -18.36
C PRO A 285 -4.04 -27.39 -17.35
N PRO A 286 -4.41 -27.38 -16.05
CA PRO A 286 -3.55 -26.80 -15.03
C PRO A 286 -2.19 -27.53 -15.03
N PRO A 287 -1.06 -26.82 -14.88
CA PRO A 287 0.24 -27.44 -14.70
C PRO A 287 0.23 -28.40 -13.52
N LEU A 288 1.04 -29.46 -13.58
CA LEU A 288 1.18 -30.45 -12.49
C LEU A 288 2.54 -30.39 -11.79
N GLU A 289 3.41 -29.51 -12.26
CA GLU A 289 4.72 -29.33 -11.63
C GLU A 289 4.54 -28.47 -10.38
N ASN A 290 5.08 -28.95 -9.27
CA ASN A 290 5.05 -28.21 -8.01
C ASN A 290 5.86 -26.91 -8.12
N GLY A 291 5.33 -25.85 -7.55
CA GLY A 291 6.01 -24.58 -7.33
C GLY A 291 6.17 -24.28 -5.84
N ASP A 292 6.51 -25.27 -5.03
CA ASP A 292 6.55 -25.14 -3.57
C ASP A 292 7.75 -24.32 -3.07
N PHE A 293 7.51 -23.51 -2.04
CA PHE A 293 8.52 -22.67 -1.38
C PHE A 293 8.66 -22.97 0.12
N LEU A 294 7.79 -23.81 0.69
CA LEU A 294 7.90 -24.22 2.08
C LEU A 294 9.01 -25.28 2.22
N PRO A 295 9.97 -25.13 3.16
CA PRO A 295 11.15 -26.00 3.23
C PRO A 295 10.84 -27.49 3.39
N ASP A 296 9.77 -27.84 4.11
CA ASP A 296 9.29 -29.21 4.29
C ASP A 296 8.74 -29.79 2.98
N LEU A 297 7.93 -29.03 2.24
CA LEU A 297 7.42 -29.44 0.93
C LEU A 297 8.52 -29.53 -0.14
N MET A 298 9.45 -28.57 -0.15
CA MET A 298 10.60 -28.59 -1.05
C MET A 298 11.48 -29.81 -0.81
N LYS A 299 11.68 -30.21 0.45
CA LYS A 299 12.40 -31.42 0.82
C LYS A 299 11.67 -32.68 0.37
N GLU A 300 10.36 -32.77 0.60
CA GLU A 300 9.55 -33.90 0.13
C GLU A 300 9.59 -34.04 -1.39
N ASN A 301 9.49 -32.92 -2.13
CA ASN A 301 9.57 -32.90 -3.59
C ASN A 301 10.96 -33.31 -4.10
N ALA A 302 12.03 -32.84 -3.43
CA ALA A 302 13.40 -33.25 -3.73
C ALA A 302 13.61 -34.77 -3.57
N GLU A 303 13.06 -35.36 -2.50
CA GLU A 303 13.09 -36.81 -2.27
C GLU A 303 12.31 -37.60 -3.34
N LYS A 304 11.15 -37.10 -3.77
CA LYS A 304 10.33 -37.73 -4.83
C LYS A 304 10.95 -37.64 -6.22
N THR A 305 11.57 -36.51 -6.55
CA THR A 305 12.07 -36.23 -7.92
C THR A 305 13.56 -36.55 -8.10
N GLY A 306 14.30 -36.79 -7.02
CA GLY A 306 15.75 -36.97 -7.04
C GLY A 306 16.53 -35.67 -7.30
N LYS A 307 15.87 -34.51 -7.34
CA LYS A 307 16.54 -33.20 -7.43
C LYS A 307 17.07 -32.81 -6.05
N PRO A 308 18.37 -32.48 -5.89
CA PRO A 308 18.93 -32.17 -4.58
C PRO A 308 18.37 -30.84 -4.04
N PHE A 309 17.85 -30.86 -2.82
CA PHE A 309 17.53 -29.67 -2.03
C PHE A 309 18.19 -29.77 -0.66
N LYS A 310 18.89 -28.71 -0.24
CA LYS A 310 19.48 -28.57 1.08
C LYS A 310 19.43 -27.09 1.47
N LEU A 311 18.96 -26.81 2.68
CA LEU A 311 19.09 -25.48 3.27
C LEU A 311 20.58 -25.13 3.46
N ARG A 312 20.91 -23.84 3.30
CA ARG A 312 22.27 -23.33 3.51
C ARG A 312 22.66 -23.51 4.99
N ASP A 313 23.81 -24.11 5.23
CA ASP A 313 24.37 -24.37 6.57
C ASP A 313 25.58 -23.47 6.90
N ASP A 314 25.88 -22.50 6.04
CA ASP A 314 26.98 -21.52 6.19
C ASP A 314 26.53 -20.15 6.74
N ILE A 315 25.23 -19.97 7.00
CA ILE A 315 24.67 -18.74 7.59
C ILE A 315 24.89 -18.75 9.10
N LYS A 316 25.74 -17.85 9.60
CA LYS A 316 26.00 -17.66 11.03
C LYS A 316 24.94 -16.74 11.65
N PRO A 317 24.53 -16.97 12.91
CA PRO A 317 23.58 -16.09 13.60
C PRO A 317 24.07 -14.64 13.70
N LEU A 318 23.16 -13.69 13.49
CA LEU A 318 23.36 -12.25 13.71
C LEU A 318 22.34 -11.77 14.75
N HIS A 319 22.81 -11.46 15.96
CA HIS A 319 21.93 -11.05 17.06
C HIS A 319 21.90 -9.53 17.22
N ILE A 320 20.70 -8.94 17.16
CA ILE A 320 20.45 -7.53 17.47
C ILE A 320 19.95 -7.46 18.92
N VAL A 321 20.73 -6.84 19.81
CA VAL A 321 20.43 -6.79 21.25
C VAL A 321 20.54 -5.36 21.79
N GLN A 322 19.55 -4.95 22.58
CA GLN A 322 19.52 -3.66 23.29
C GLN A 322 19.52 -3.90 24.80
N PRO A 323 20.69 -4.08 25.44
CA PRO A 323 20.79 -4.56 26.82
C PRO A 323 20.16 -3.61 27.85
N GLU A 324 20.05 -2.32 27.51
CA GLU A 324 19.49 -1.26 28.38
C GLU A 324 18.06 -0.88 27.98
N GLY A 325 17.43 -1.63 27.08
CA GLY A 325 16.12 -1.32 26.52
C GLY A 325 16.20 -0.40 25.28
N VAL A 326 15.02 0.04 24.85
CA VAL A 326 14.84 0.92 23.69
C VAL A 326 14.94 2.39 24.08
N SER A 327 15.27 3.24 23.11
CA SER A 327 15.43 4.69 23.28
C SER A 327 14.16 5.49 23.00
N PHE A 328 13.12 4.84 22.45
CA PHE A 328 11.81 5.45 22.25
C PHE A 328 10.91 5.23 23.46
N LYS A 329 9.94 6.11 23.63
CA LYS A 329 8.90 6.03 24.67
C LYS A 329 7.54 6.00 24.00
N MET A 330 6.63 5.21 24.58
CA MET A 330 5.24 5.11 24.15
C MET A 330 4.31 5.56 25.28
N ASN A 331 3.32 6.38 24.94
CA ASN A 331 2.18 6.70 25.79
C ASN A 331 0.90 6.45 25.01
N GLY A 332 0.31 5.26 25.17
CA GLY A 332 -0.75 4.79 24.28
C GLY A 332 -0.24 4.74 22.84
N HIS A 333 -0.82 5.58 21.98
CA HIS A 333 -0.47 5.70 20.57
C HIS A 333 0.51 6.86 20.27
N GLU A 334 0.93 7.64 21.27
CA GLU A 334 1.95 8.67 21.11
C GLU A 334 3.35 8.08 21.26
N LEU A 335 4.23 8.40 20.31
CA LEU A 335 5.63 7.99 20.28
C LEU A 335 6.55 9.21 20.45
N GLU A 336 7.57 9.08 21.30
CA GLU A 336 8.67 10.04 21.43
C GLU A 336 10.02 9.33 21.24
N TRP A 337 10.88 9.85 20.34
CA TRP A 337 12.20 9.28 20.06
C TRP A 337 13.14 10.31 19.47
N GLN A 338 14.35 10.49 20.04
CA GLN A 338 15.42 11.33 19.48
C GLN A 338 14.93 12.67 18.91
N LYS A 339 14.24 13.47 19.75
CA LYS A 339 13.59 14.76 19.43
C LYS A 339 12.32 14.68 18.58
N TRP A 340 11.97 13.55 18.00
CA TRP A 340 10.69 13.33 17.33
C TRP A 340 9.55 13.09 18.32
N LYS A 341 8.36 13.60 17.98
CA LYS A 341 7.09 13.22 18.61
C LYS A 341 6.00 13.07 17.55
N MET A 342 5.21 11.99 17.63
CA MET A 342 4.13 11.68 16.68
C MET A 342 3.05 10.80 17.30
N HIS A 343 1.87 10.76 16.67
CA HIS A 343 0.79 9.82 16.97
C HIS A 343 0.72 8.74 15.89
N ILE A 344 0.54 7.48 16.30
CA ILE A 344 0.50 6.31 15.42
C ILE A 344 -0.88 5.68 15.51
N SER A 345 -1.62 5.63 14.40
CA SER A 345 -2.98 5.10 14.36
C SER A 345 -3.15 4.02 13.29
N PHE A 346 -4.23 3.25 13.43
CA PHE A 346 -4.64 2.22 12.50
C PHE A 346 -6.00 2.57 11.89
N HIS A 347 -6.11 2.45 10.57
CA HIS A 347 -7.35 2.67 9.81
C HIS A 347 -7.63 1.48 8.89
N HIS A 348 -8.87 0.99 8.83
CA HIS A 348 -9.23 -0.19 8.01
C HIS A 348 -8.79 -0.07 6.54
N ARG A 349 -8.84 1.14 5.97
CA ARG A 349 -8.48 1.38 4.55
C ARG A 349 -7.00 1.66 4.31
N GLU A 350 -6.40 2.57 5.07
CA GLU A 350 -5.02 3.06 4.87
C GLU A 350 -4.01 2.17 5.61
N GLY A 351 -4.47 1.40 6.59
CA GLY A 351 -3.62 0.69 7.53
C GLY A 351 -2.95 1.66 8.49
N LEU A 352 -1.62 1.72 8.45
CA LEU A 352 -0.80 2.59 9.29
C LEU A 352 -0.95 4.07 8.89
N VAL A 353 -1.27 4.92 9.86
CA VAL A 353 -1.40 6.38 9.69
C VAL A 353 -0.60 7.09 10.77
N LEU A 354 0.33 7.95 10.36
CA LEU A 354 1.12 8.79 11.26
C LEU A 354 0.54 10.20 11.30
N SER A 355 0.36 10.75 12.50
CA SER A 355 -0.19 12.08 12.69
C SER A 355 0.67 12.94 13.62
N THR A 356 0.48 14.25 13.54
CA THR A 356 1.09 15.26 14.43
C THR A 356 2.59 15.08 14.60
N ILE A 357 3.31 14.88 13.49
CA ILE A 357 4.77 14.71 13.46
C ILE A 357 5.43 16.06 13.74
N THR A 358 6.19 16.11 14.83
CA THR A 358 6.92 17.29 15.30
C THR A 358 8.36 16.93 15.65
N TYR A 359 9.22 17.95 15.68
CA TYR A 359 10.61 17.85 16.08
C TYR A 359 10.94 18.90 17.14
N ASN A 360 11.63 18.49 18.22
CA ASN A 360 12.08 19.38 19.28
C ASN A 360 13.47 19.95 18.93
N ASP A 361 13.49 21.19 18.44
CA ASP A 361 14.69 21.94 18.10
C ASP A 361 15.11 22.79 19.31
N ASP A 362 15.88 22.17 20.21
CA ASP A 362 16.45 22.78 21.43
C ASP A 362 15.42 23.51 22.32
N GLY A 363 14.29 22.85 22.57
CA GLY A 363 13.18 23.35 23.40
C GLY A 363 12.04 23.98 22.59
N VAL A 364 12.26 24.25 21.29
CA VAL A 364 11.21 24.72 20.39
C VAL A 364 10.59 23.53 19.66
N ILE A 365 9.32 23.24 19.96
CA ILE A 365 8.56 22.22 19.21
C ILE A 365 8.18 22.79 17.85
N ARG A 366 8.70 22.17 16.79
CA ARG A 366 8.50 22.58 15.40
C ARG A 366 7.68 21.53 14.67
N PRO A 367 6.48 21.85 14.18
CA PRO A 367 5.70 20.91 13.41
C PRO A 367 6.26 20.70 12.01
N ILE A 368 6.04 19.50 11.47
CA ILE A 368 6.56 19.08 10.16
C ILE A 368 5.42 18.54 9.29
N ILE A 369 4.71 17.50 9.73
CA ILE A 369 3.59 16.90 8.99
C ILE A 369 2.43 16.65 9.96
N TYR A 370 1.23 17.13 9.64
CA TYR A 370 0.03 16.84 10.42
C TYR A 370 -0.46 15.40 10.20
N ARG A 371 -0.43 14.89 8.96
CA ARG A 371 -0.83 13.53 8.65
C ARG A 371 -0.07 12.96 7.45
N LEU A 372 0.44 11.73 7.59
CA LEU A 372 1.15 10.97 6.58
C LEU A 372 0.56 9.56 6.49
N SER A 373 0.11 9.16 5.29
CA SER A 373 -0.48 7.84 5.07
C SER A 373 -0.44 7.42 3.60
N LEU A 374 -0.72 6.15 3.33
CA LEU A 374 -1.03 5.66 2.00
C LEU A 374 -2.53 5.78 1.74
N SER A 375 -2.92 6.60 0.77
CA SER A 375 -4.33 6.93 0.53
C SER A 375 -5.01 6.11 -0.56
N GLU A 376 -4.23 5.57 -1.50
CA GLU A 376 -4.72 4.69 -2.56
C GLU A 376 -3.57 3.89 -3.20
N MET A 377 -3.90 2.80 -3.88
CA MET A 377 -3.01 2.12 -4.82
C MET A 377 -3.80 1.68 -6.06
N VAL A 378 -3.15 1.50 -7.20
CA VAL A 378 -3.71 0.77 -8.34
C VAL A 378 -2.67 -0.18 -8.94
N VAL A 379 -3.08 -1.40 -9.29
CA VAL A 379 -2.19 -2.44 -9.85
C VAL A 379 -2.64 -2.87 -11.26
N PRO A 380 -2.45 -2.05 -12.31
CA PRO A 380 -2.96 -2.35 -13.65
C PRO A 380 -2.11 -3.38 -14.39
N TYR A 381 -2.75 -4.45 -14.88
CA TYR A 381 -2.16 -5.46 -15.75
C TYR A 381 -2.22 -5.06 -17.23
N ALA A 382 -1.24 -5.52 -18.00
CA ALA A 382 -1.02 -5.08 -19.38
C ALA A 382 -1.68 -5.98 -20.45
N ALA A 383 -2.10 -7.21 -20.10
CA ALA A 383 -2.67 -8.14 -21.07
C ALA A 383 -4.02 -7.62 -21.60
N PRO A 384 -4.14 -7.35 -22.92
CA PRO A 384 -5.30 -6.66 -23.47
C PRO A 384 -6.53 -7.56 -23.69
N GLU A 385 -6.36 -8.87 -23.69
CA GLU A 385 -7.40 -9.82 -24.01
C GLU A 385 -8.36 -10.07 -22.85
N HIS A 386 -9.66 -9.96 -23.12
CA HIS A 386 -10.71 -10.16 -22.12
C HIS A 386 -10.62 -11.55 -21.48
N PRO A 387 -10.72 -11.67 -20.14
CA PRO A 387 -11.07 -10.64 -19.15
C PRO A 387 -9.88 -9.99 -18.43
N HIS A 388 -8.64 -10.19 -18.88
CA HIS A 388 -7.46 -9.66 -18.16
C HIS A 388 -7.44 -8.13 -17.99
N PRO A 389 -8.01 -7.31 -18.90
CA PRO A 389 -8.18 -5.87 -18.67
C PRO A 389 -8.98 -5.49 -17.42
N ARG A 390 -9.72 -6.43 -16.79
CA ARG A 390 -10.39 -6.21 -15.50
C ARG A 390 -9.43 -6.20 -14.31
N LYS A 391 -8.19 -6.68 -14.48
CA LYS A 391 -7.18 -6.75 -13.43
C LYS A 391 -6.46 -5.40 -13.30
N PHE A 392 -7.02 -4.54 -12.47
CA PHE A 392 -6.41 -3.28 -12.09
C PHE A 392 -6.92 -2.86 -10.71
N ALA A 393 -6.64 -3.72 -9.74
CA ALA A 393 -7.15 -3.62 -8.38
C ALA A 393 -6.75 -2.28 -7.75
N PHE A 394 -7.69 -1.67 -7.03
CA PHE A 394 -7.40 -0.55 -6.14
C PHE A 394 -7.31 -1.08 -4.72
N ASP A 395 -6.18 -1.64 -4.32
CA ASP A 395 -6.18 -2.49 -3.13
C ASP A 395 -6.58 -1.77 -1.83
N SER A 396 -6.28 -0.47 -1.71
CA SER A 396 -6.79 0.33 -0.59
C SER A 396 -8.30 0.59 -0.76
N GLY A 397 -8.74 1.13 -1.88
CA GLY A 397 -10.13 1.51 -2.10
C GLY A 397 -11.14 0.38 -2.30
N GLU A 398 -10.71 -0.79 -2.76
CA GLU A 398 -11.56 -1.95 -3.02
C GLU A 398 -11.54 -2.96 -1.87
N TYR A 399 -10.44 -3.12 -1.14
CA TYR A 399 -10.32 -4.14 -0.09
C TYR A 399 -9.96 -3.59 1.29
N GLY A 400 -9.10 -2.57 1.33
CA GLY A 400 -8.63 -1.92 2.56
C GLY A 400 -7.38 -2.59 3.12
N MET A 401 -6.28 -1.84 3.16
CA MET A 401 -4.97 -2.36 3.53
C MET A 401 -4.84 -2.70 5.01
N GLY A 402 -5.56 -1.96 5.87
CA GLY A 402 -5.66 -2.28 7.28
C GLY A 402 -6.44 -3.56 7.50
N THR A 403 -7.57 -3.74 6.81
CA THR A 403 -8.37 -4.97 6.85
C THR A 403 -7.54 -6.19 6.41
N MET A 404 -6.61 -5.98 5.48
CA MET A 404 -5.71 -6.99 4.92
C MET A 404 -4.36 -7.10 5.63
N ALA A 405 -4.17 -6.40 6.75
CA ALA A 405 -2.91 -6.39 7.48
C ALA A 405 -2.64 -7.73 8.18
N ASN A 406 -1.37 -8.10 8.26
CA ASN A 406 -0.94 -9.34 8.90
C ASN A 406 -0.80 -9.17 10.43
N GLU A 407 -0.95 -10.27 11.17
CA GLU A 407 -0.49 -10.34 12.57
C GLU A 407 1.02 -10.65 12.57
N LEU A 408 1.84 -9.64 12.88
CA LEU A 408 3.30 -9.72 12.83
C LEU A 408 3.86 -10.51 14.02
N ALA A 409 4.85 -11.37 13.77
CA ALA A 409 5.47 -12.24 14.75
C ALA A 409 6.87 -11.77 15.18
N LEU A 410 7.16 -11.89 16.48
CA LEU A 410 8.49 -11.62 17.05
C LEU A 410 9.57 -12.48 16.41
N GLY A 411 10.64 -11.85 15.91
CA GLY A 411 11.83 -12.54 15.41
C GLY A 411 11.72 -13.08 13.98
N CYS A 412 10.60 -12.86 13.30
CA CYS A 412 10.41 -13.18 11.88
C CYS A 412 10.26 -11.88 11.07
N ASP A 413 9.18 -11.13 11.29
CA ASP A 413 8.86 -9.94 10.48
C ASP A 413 9.63 -8.71 10.94
N CYS A 414 9.81 -8.55 12.26
CA CYS A 414 10.58 -7.46 12.87
C CYS A 414 11.64 -8.03 13.84
N LEU A 415 12.90 -7.60 13.70
CA LEU A 415 14.05 -8.16 14.42
C LEU A 415 14.63 -7.16 15.44
N GLY A 416 14.88 -7.61 16.67
CA GLY A 416 15.43 -6.79 17.76
C GLY A 416 14.48 -6.68 18.95
N GLN A 417 14.42 -5.53 19.60
CA GLN A 417 13.42 -5.25 20.65
C GLN A 417 12.24 -4.48 20.05
N ILE A 418 11.09 -5.14 19.99
CA ILE A 418 9.93 -4.68 19.23
C ILE A 418 8.79 -4.30 20.17
N HIS A 419 8.15 -3.16 19.90
CA HIS A 419 6.86 -2.79 20.47
C HIS A 419 5.77 -2.93 19.40
N TYR A 420 4.65 -3.55 19.73
CA TYR A 420 3.53 -3.74 18.80
C TYR A 420 2.32 -2.92 19.21
N LEU A 421 1.60 -2.39 18.22
CA LEU A 421 0.27 -1.83 18.39
C LEU A 421 -0.78 -2.73 17.71
N PRO A 422 -1.98 -2.87 18.29
CA PRO A 422 -3.08 -3.62 17.70
C PRO A 422 -3.87 -2.78 16.69
N GLY A 423 -4.63 -3.47 15.85
CA GLY A 423 -5.63 -2.88 14.94
C GLY A 423 -6.96 -3.63 15.05
N ALA A 424 -8.05 -2.96 14.66
CA ALA A 424 -9.36 -3.58 14.64
C ALA A 424 -10.24 -3.06 13.50
N PHE A 425 -11.14 -3.91 13.01
CA PHE A 425 -12.15 -3.56 12.02
C PHE A 425 -13.47 -4.29 12.30
N VAL A 426 -14.55 -3.91 11.61
CA VAL A 426 -15.90 -4.45 11.83
C VAL A 426 -16.18 -5.66 10.93
N LYS A 427 -16.85 -6.68 11.46
CA LYS A 427 -17.41 -7.81 10.70
C LYS A 427 -18.84 -7.52 10.24
N HIS A 428 -19.37 -8.32 9.32
CA HIS A 428 -20.75 -8.21 8.81
C HIS A 428 -21.82 -8.17 9.90
N ASP A 429 -21.59 -8.87 11.01
CA ASP A 429 -22.50 -8.92 12.15
C ASP A 429 -22.35 -7.73 13.14
N GLY A 430 -21.42 -6.81 12.89
CA GLY A 430 -21.15 -5.66 13.75
C GLY A 430 -20.22 -5.96 14.94
N THR A 431 -19.66 -7.17 15.01
CA THR A 431 -18.58 -7.48 15.97
C THR A 431 -17.25 -6.91 15.50
N ALA A 432 -16.32 -6.72 16.43
CA ALA A 432 -14.96 -6.29 16.11
C ALA A 432 -14.06 -7.50 15.86
N PHE A 433 -13.29 -7.44 14.77
CA PHE A 433 -12.15 -8.31 14.52
C PHE A 433 -10.87 -7.59 14.97
N VAL A 434 -10.00 -8.29 15.68
CA VAL A 434 -8.77 -7.70 16.27
C VAL A 434 -7.54 -8.37 15.68
N ILE A 435 -6.59 -7.56 15.23
CA ILE A 435 -5.25 -7.97 14.82
C ILE A 435 -4.30 -7.51 15.92
N LYS A 436 -3.74 -8.43 16.70
CA LYS A 436 -3.00 -8.08 17.94
C LYS A 436 -1.70 -7.32 17.68
N ASN A 437 -0.94 -7.76 16.68
CA ASN A 437 0.40 -7.24 16.39
C ASN A 437 0.42 -6.68 14.96
N VAL A 438 -0.35 -5.63 14.68
CA VAL A 438 -0.52 -5.15 13.30
C VAL A 438 0.56 -4.15 12.87
N ILE A 439 1.05 -3.34 13.82
CA ILE A 439 2.11 -2.37 13.59
C ILE A 439 3.27 -2.72 14.50
N CYS A 440 4.48 -2.84 13.95
CA CYS A 440 5.70 -3.04 14.72
C CYS A 440 6.52 -1.74 14.77
N ILE A 441 7.08 -1.45 15.95
CA ILE A 441 7.87 -0.25 16.23
C ILE A 441 9.18 -0.70 16.86
N HIS A 442 10.29 -0.28 16.26
CA HIS A 442 11.62 -0.60 16.74
C HIS A 442 12.64 0.43 16.25
N GLU A 443 13.86 0.38 16.78
CA GLU A 443 14.97 1.19 16.29
C GLU A 443 16.13 0.30 15.85
N GLU A 444 16.80 0.69 14.78
CA GLU A 444 17.90 -0.07 14.20
C GLU A 444 19.07 0.82 13.81
N ASP A 445 20.26 0.21 13.78
CA ASP A 445 21.46 0.87 13.28
C ASP A 445 21.31 1.18 11.78
N ALA A 446 21.64 2.41 11.40
CA ALA A 446 21.54 2.89 10.02
C ALA A 446 22.92 3.33 9.48
N GLY A 447 24.00 2.68 9.92
CA GLY A 447 25.36 2.98 9.48
C GLY A 447 25.93 4.27 10.05
N LEU A 448 26.69 5.02 9.23
CA LEU A 448 27.30 6.28 9.65
C LEU A 448 26.33 7.45 9.46
N LEU A 449 26.15 8.25 10.50
CA LEU A 449 25.42 9.51 10.44
C LEU A 449 26.28 10.59 9.80
N TRP A 450 27.51 10.76 10.30
CA TRP A 450 28.52 11.62 9.71
C TRP A 450 29.92 11.17 10.16
N LYS A 451 30.94 11.51 9.34
CA LYS A 451 32.34 11.27 9.65
C LYS A 451 33.20 12.35 9.01
N HIS A 452 34.23 12.80 9.73
CA HIS A 452 35.27 13.67 9.18
C HIS A 452 36.65 13.29 9.71
N THR A 453 37.67 13.46 8.88
CA THR A 453 39.07 13.21 9.24
C THR A 453 39.93 14.35 8.69
N ASP A 454 40.65 15.05 9.55
CA ASP A 454 41.67 16.02 9.13
C ASP A 454 42.94 15.28 8.72
N PHE A 455 43.27 15.32 7.43
CA PHE A 455 44.41 14.61 6.85
C PHE A 455 45.78 15.20 7.24
N ARG A 456 45.81 16.40 7.83
CA ARG A 456 47.05 17.07 8.21
C ARG A 456 47.75 16.32 9.33
N VAL A 457 49.08 16.47 9.43
CA VAL A 457 49.86 15.87 10.52
C VAL A 457 49.33 16.39 11.87
N GLY A 458 48.93 15.48 12.76
CA GLY A 458 48.27 15.82 14.03
C GLY A 458 46.77 16.09 13.93
N GLY A 459 46.15 15.90 12.75
CA GLY A 459 44.72 16.03 12.52
C GLY A 459 43.91 14.94 13.23
N ARG A 460 42.67 15.28 13.61
CA ARG A 460 41.76 14.38 14.34
C ARG A 460 40.72 13.77 13.40
N SER A 461 40.18 12.62 13.81
CA SER A 461 39.05 11.96 13.15
C SER A 461 37.89 11.81 14.13
N GLN A 462 36.68 12.01 13.64
CA GLN A 462 35.45 11.78 14.40
C GLN A 462 34.42 11.07 13.51
N ALA A 463 33.71 10.11 14.09
CA ALA A 463 32.61 9.40 13.44
C ALA A 463 31.44 9.25 14.41
N VAL A 464 30.23 9.44 13.89
CA VAL A 464 28.98 9.25 14.64
C VAL A 464 28.12 8.28 13.86
N ARG A 465 27.55 7.30 14.55
CA ARG A 465 26.65 6.30 13.95
C ARG A 465 25.22 6.84 13.92
N SER A 466 24.49 6.44 12.88
CA SER A 466 23.07 6.75 12.74
C SER A 466 22.25 5.64 13.36
N ARG A 467 21.16 6.02 14.00
CA ARG A 467 20.05 5.14 14.33
C ARG A 467 18.79 5.65 13.65
N ARG A 468 17.94 4.74 13.19
CA ARG A 468 16.61 5.08 12.67
C ARG A 468 15.54 4.38 13.49
N LEU A 469 14.43 5.07 13.70
CA LEU A 469 13.20 4.48 14.22
C LEU A 469 12.37 4.00 13.03
N VAL A 470 11.84 2.79 13.10
CA VAL A 470 10.98 2.20 12.06
C VAL A 470 9.61 1.89 12.65
N VAL A 471 8.56 2.39 11.99
CA VAL A 471 7.16 2.04 12.21
C VAL A 471 6.67 1.31 10.97
N GLN A 472 6.35 0.02 11.10
CA GLN A 472 6.10 -0.87 9.98
C GLN A 472 4.75 -1.57 10.09
N MET A 473 4.11 -1.78 8.94
CA MET A 473 2.95 -2.65 8.75
C MET A 473 3.17 -3.51 7.50
N ILE A 474 2.73 -4.76 7.53
CA ILE A 474 2.69 -5.66 6.36
C ILE A 474 1.24 -6.06 6.10
N CYS A 475 0.81 -6.05 4.84
CA CYS A 475 -0.50 -6.56 4.45
C CYS A 475 -0.41 -7.49 3.23
N THR A 476 -1.31 -8.47 3.19
CA THR A 476 -1.41 -9.47 2.12
C THR A 476 -2.66 -9.23 1.29
N LEU A 477 -2.48 -8.98 0.00
CA LEU A 477 -3.55 -8.75 -0.97
C LEU A 477 -3.57 -9.93 -1.94
N ALA A 478 -4.32 -10.96 -1.56
CA ALA A 478 -4.36 -12.25 -2.23
C ALA A 478 -2.95 -12.86 -2.41
N ASN A 479 -2.31 -12.60 -3.55
CA ASN A 479 -1.02 -13.13 -3.93
C ASN A 479 0.17 -12.26 -3.50
N TYR A 480 0.00 -10.94 -3.32
CA TYR A 480 1.10 -10.02 -3.02
C TYR A 480 1.19 -9.68 -1.53
N GLU A 481 2.42 -9.48 -1.06
CA GLU A 481 2.73 -8.84 0.23
C GLU A 481 3.28 -7.44 0.00
N TYR A 482 2.76 -6.46 0.75
CA TYR A 482 3.26 -5.09 0.78
C TYR A 482 3.73 -4.72 2.18
N MET A 483 4.94 -4.17 2.27
CA MET A 483 5.60 -3.75 3.51
C MET A 483 5.71 -2.23 3.52
N PHE A 484 5.02 -1.55 4.44
CA PHE A 484 5.04 -0.10 4.58
C PHE A 484 5.91 0.31 5.76
N ASN A 485 7.12 0.78 5.48
CA ASN A 485 8.13 1.12 6.47
C ASN A 485 8.31 2.64 6.56
N TYR A 486 7.82 3.26 7.62
CA TYR A 486 8.08 4.67 7.92
C TYR A 486 9.27 4.78 8.85
N SER A 487 10.37 5.32 8.33
CA SER A 487 11.64 5.49 9.04
C SER A 487 11.91 6.96 9.40
N PHE A 488 12.29 7.22 10.64
CA PHE A 488 12.69 8.54 11.14
C PHE A 488 14.16 8.53 11.54
N TYR A 489 14.91 9.56 11.15
CA TYR A 489 16.36 9.62 11.33
C TYR A 489 16.76 10.77 12.26
N GLN A 490 17.95 10.63 12.86
CA GLN A 490 18.52 11.64 13.76
C GLN A 490 18.95 12.94 13.05
N ASP A 491 19.09 12.93 11.72
CA ASP A 491 19.36 14.11 10.90
C ASP A 491 18.09 14.89 10.49
N GLY A 492 16.92 14.48 10.99
CA GLY A 492 15.65 15.11 10.67
C GLY A 492 14.97 14.56 9.40
N ASN A 493 15.55 13.55 8.74
CA ASN A 493 14.92 12.89 7.58
C ASN A 493 13.75 11.99 7.98
N ILE A 494 12.77 11.90 7.08
CA ILE A 494 11.66 10.93 7.14
C ILE A 494 11.69 10.14 5.82
N ASN A 495 11.73 8.81 5.88
CA ASN A 495 11.72 7.95 4.71
C ASN A 495 10.53 7.00 4.75
N LEU A 496 9.76 6.94 3.67
CA LEU A 496 8.81 5.86 3.42
C LEU A 496 9.48 4.87 2.45
N ASP A 497 9.72 3.66 2.95
CA ASP A 497 10.16 2.53 2.14
C ASP A 497 8.97 1.57 1.95
N ILE A 498 8.61 1.30 0.70
CA ILE A 498 7.56 0.35 0.33
C ILE A 498 8.24 -0.88 -0.26
N GLY A 499 8.20 -1.99 0.48
CA GLY A 499 8.66 -3.29 0.01
C GLY A 499 7.52 -4.06 -0.67
N LEU A 500 7.82 -4.72 -1.78
CA LEU A 500 6.92 -5.63 -2.50
C LEU A 500 7.53 -7.03 -2.46
N SER A 501 6.75 -8.03 -2.06
CA SER A 501 7.14 -9.45 -2.02
C SER A 501 5.91 -10.31 -2.32
N GLY A 502 6.00 -11.62 -2.09
CA GLY A 502 4.88 -12.54 -2.25
C GLY A 502 4.93 -13.30 -3.55
N ILE A 503 3.77 -13.73 -4.03
CA ILE A 503 3.65 -14.59 -5.21
C ILE A 503 3.08 -13.77 -6.36
N LEU A 504 3.59 -13.99 -7.57
CA LEU A 504 3.06 -13.34 -8.77
C LEU A 504 1.63 -13.81 -9.05
N GLN A 505 0.76 -12.90 -9.50
CA GLN A 505 -0.51 -13.31 -10.10
C GLN A 505 -0.20 -13.97 -11.44
N VAL A 506 -0.65 -15.22 -11.59
CA VAL A 506 -0.35 -16.05 -12.76
C VAL A 506 -1.61 -16.53 -13.46
N TYR A 507 -1.43 -16.96 -14.71
CA TYR A 507 -2.48 -17.58 -15.51
C TYR A 507 -1.92 -18.79 -16.28
N ALA A 508 -2.83 -19.71 -16.60
CA ALA A 508 -2.51 -20.96 -17.28
C ALA A 508 -1.98 -20.71 -18.70
N GLU A 509 -0.86 -21.33 -19.00
CA GLU A 509 -0.23 -21.31 -20.31
C GLU A 509 -0.12 -22.76 -20.82
N ASP A 510 -0.34 -23.00 -22.11
CA ASP A 510 -0.12 -24.35 -22.63
C ASP A 510 1.37 -24.61 -22.91
N LYS A 511 1.87 -25.65 -22.23
CA LYS A 511 3.26 -26.11 -22.20
C LYS A 511 3.81 -26.45 -23.57
N ASN A 512 2.98 -26.93 -24.50
CA ASN A 512 3.41 -27.40 -25.81
C ASN A 512 3.65 -26.25 -26.79
N THR A 513 3.02 -25.10 -26.56
CA THR A 513 3.21 -23.90 -27.38
C THR A 513 3.33 -22.66 -26.50
N PRO A 514 4.43 -22.50 -25.72
CA PRO A 514 4.61 -21.37 -24.81
C PRO A 514 4.26 -20.05 -25.49
N ALA A 515 3.48 -19.22 -24.81
CA ALA A 515 2.89 -18.04 -25.38
C ALA A 515 3.99 -17.11 -25.89
N SER A 516 3.78 -16.59 -27.09
CA SER A 516 4.62 -15.54 -27.68
C SER A 516 4.20 -14.16 -27.16
N SER A 517 3.45 -14.12 -26.05
CA SER A 517 2.75 -12.92 -25.60
C SER A 517 3.76 -11.88 -25.16
N PRO A 518 3.82 -10.69 -25.80
CA PRO A 518 4.68 -9.59 -25.39
C PRO A 518 4.11 -8.85 -24.17
N PHE A 519 3.09 -9.41 -23.51
CA PHE A 519 2.42 -8.86 -22.34
C PHE A 519 2.61 -9.72 -21.08
N ALA A 520 3.42 -10.79 -21.17
CA ALA A 520 3.67 -11.72 -20.08
C ALA A 520 5.07 -12.36 -20.17
N THR A 521 5.51 -12.95 -19.06
CA THR A 521 6.70 -13.81 -18.98
C THR A 521 6.27 -15.21 -18.57
N THR A 522 6.75 -16.23 -19.28
CA THR A 522 6.68 -17.63 -18.82
C THR A 522 7.63 -17.81 -17.63
N LEU A 523 7.10 -18.18 -16.47
CA LEU A 523 7.88 -18.37 -15.23
C LEU A 523 8.34 -19.82 -15.06
N ALA A 524 7.44 -20.75 -15.36
CA ALA A 524 7.63 -22.18 -15.26
C ALA A 524 6.77 -22.86 -16.34
N PRO A 525 6.99 -24.15 -16.67
CA PRO A 525 6.20 -24.84 -17.67
C PRO A 525 4.69 -24.73 -17.39
N GLY A 526 3.99 -23.97 -18.23
CA GLY A 526 2.56 -23.75 -18.19
C GLY A 526 2.07 -22.69 -17.20
N VAL A 527 2.99 -21.90 -16.63
CA VAL A 527 2.69 -20.79 -15.73
C VAL A 527 3.22 -19.51 -16.33
N SER A 528 2.30 -18.57 -16.63
CA SER A 528 2.64 -17.25 -17.17
C SER A 528 2.26 -16.14 -16.17
N ALA A 529 3.11 -15.12 -16.03
CA ALA A 529 2.81 -13.91 -15.29
C ALA A 529 2.77 -12.70 -16.22
N GLN A 530 1.66 -11.96 -16.17
CA GLN A 530 1.43 -10.80 -17.00
C GLN A 530 2.16 -9.56 -16.47
N TYR A 531 2.61 -8.68 -17.37
CA TYR A 531 3.23 -7.41 -17.00
C TYR A 531 2.20 -6.53 -16.29
N HIS A 532 2.65 -5.76 -15.31
CA HIS A 532 1.76 -4.89 -14.54
C HIS A 532 2.55 -3.75 -13.87
N GLN A 533 1.84 -2.76 -13.35
CA GLN A 533 2.44 -1.69 -12.53
C GLN A 533 1.92 -1.80 -11.10
N HIS A 534 2.69 -1.29 -10.13
CA HIS A 534 2.23 -1.04 -8.76
C HIS A 534 2.35 0.46 -8.52
N LEU A 535 1.22 1.18 -8.47
CA LEU A 535 1.19 2.64 -8.37
C LEU A 535 0.48 3.07 -7.10
N PHE A 536 1.23 3.73 -6.21
CA PHE A 536 0.82 4.13 -4.88
C PHE A 536 0.53 5.64 -4.81
N SER A 537 -0.44 6.05 -4.01
CA SER A 537 -0.70 7.46 -3.71
C SER A 537 -0.47 7.78 -2.24
N VAL A 538 0.67 8.40 -1.93
CA VAL A 538 1.02 8.83 -0.57
C VAL A 538 0.38 10.19 -0.30
N ARG A 539 -0.47 10.27 0.71
CA ARG A 539 -1.08 11.53 1.15
C ARG A 539 -0.18 12.18 2.20
N VAL A 540 0.20 13.42 1.95
CA VAL A 540 0.94 14.27 2.89
C VAL A 540 0.12 15.50 3.18
N ASP A 541 -0.15 15.72 4.46
CA ASP A 541 -0.81 16.88 5.01
C ASP A 541 0.24 17.67 5.81
N PRO A 542 1.00 18.55 5.15
CA PRO A 542 2.13 19.21 5.76
C PRO A 542 1.72 20.23 6.82
N MET A 543 2.66 20.48 7.73
CA MET A 543 2.56 21.52 8.73
C MET A 543 3.96 22.10 9.04
N ILE A 544 4.75 22.38 8.00
CA ILE A 544 6.14 22.81 8.13
C ILE A 544 6.17 24.14 8.88
N ASP A 545 6.67 24.16 10.12
CA ASP A 545 6.67 25.33 11.02
C ASP A 545 5.29 26.04 11.17
N GLY A 546 4.19 25.33 10.91
CA GLY A 546 2.82 25.84 10.96
C GLY A 546 2.00 25.50 9.72
N LEU A 547 0.77 26.01 9.66
CA LEU A 547 -0.21 25.69 8.61
C LEU A 547 0.01 26.43 7.27
N SER A 548 0.72 27.56 7.28
CA SER A 548 0.96 28.33 6.06
C SER A 548 2.08 27.69 5.25
N ASN A 549 1.74 26.80 4.31
CA ASN A 549 2.71 26.07 3.51
C ASN A 549 2.52 26.33 2.00
N THR A 550 3.60 26.20 1.25
CA THR A 550 3.66 26.36 -0.20
C THR A 550 4.56 25.27 -0.77
N VAL A 551 4.16 24.63 -1.88
CA VAL A 551 5.05 23.74 -2.63
C VAL A 551 5.84 24.55 -3.65
N THR A 552 7.17 24.38 -3.64
CA THR A 552 8.06 24.92 -4.65
C THR A 552 8.60 23.79 -5.52
N GLU A 553 8.61 24.00 -6.83
CA GLU A 553 9.26 23.13 -7.81
C GLU A 553 10.61 23.74 -8.22
N THR A 554 11.66 22.94 -8.22
CA THR A 554 13.01 23.37 -8.59
C THR A 554 13.60 22.46 -9.65
N ASP A 555 13.99 23.05 -10.76
CA ASP A 555 14.71 22.39 -11.86
C ASP A 555 16.20 22.78 -11.81
N VAL A 556 17.09 21.82 -12.06
CA VAL A 556 18.54 22.03 -12.17
C VAL A 556 18.90 22.15 -13.65
N VAL A 557 19.45 23.29 -14.07
CA VAL A 557 19.74 23.58 -15.47
C VAL A 557 21.15 24.13 -15.67
N PRO A 558 21.82 23.85 -16.79
CA PRO A 558 23.03 24.57 -17.17
C PRO A 558 22.79 26.09 -17.18
N LEU A 559 23.83 26.89 -16.94
CA LEU A 559 23.70 28.35 -16.97
C LEU A 559 23.21 28.80 -18.36
N PRO A 560 21.98 29.35 -18.49
CA PRO A 560 21.39 29.65 -19.79
C PRO A 560 22.18 30.73 -20.53
N ASN A 561 22.30 30.59 -21.86
CA ASN A 561 22.98 31.55 -22.75
C ASN A 561 24.46 31.79 -22.42
N ALA A 562 25.13 30.87 -21.72
CA ALA A 562 26.54 30.95 -21.38
C ALA A 562 27.30 29.69 -21.85
N PRO A 563 27.57 29.57 -23.17
CA PRO A 563 28.33 28.44 -23.70
C PRO A 563 29.79 28.45 -23.21
N THR A 564 30.47 27.31 -23.35
CA THR A 564 31.91 27.20 -23.10
C THR A 564 32.67 28.25 -23.91
N GLY A 565 33.62 28.92 -23.26
CA GLY A 565 34.39 30.04 -23.82
C GLY A 565 33.75 31.41 -23.64
N SER A 566 32.48 31.51 -23.23
CA SER A 566 31.85 32.80 -22.93
C SER A 566 32.45 33.46 -21.67
N PRO A 567 32.39 34.79 -21.53
CA PRO A 567 32.85 35.48 -20.33
C PRO A 567 32.12 35.05 -19.04
N LEU A 568 30.88 34.57 -19.16
CA LEU A 568 30.04 34.15 -18.03
C LEU A 568 30.27 32.69 -17.62
N ASN A 569 30.80 31.84 -18.50
CA ASN A 569 30.99 30.41 -18.25
C ASN A 569 32.15 29.86 -19.10
N HIS A 570 33.34 30.42 -18.92
CA HIS A 570 34.49 30.12 -19.78
C HIS A 570 34.80 28.62 -19.86
N ALA A 571 34.73 27.91 -18.74
CA ALA A 571 34.99 26.46 -18.68
C ALA A 571 33.74 25.59 -18.94
N GLY A 572 32.56 26.17 -19.13
CA GLY A 572 31.33 25.42 -19.44
C GLY A 572 30.71 24.65 -18.27
N ASN A 573 31.23 24.80 -17.05
CA ASN A 573 30.85 23.99 -15.89
C ASN A 573 29.64 24.53 -15.09
N ALA A 574 29.19 25.76 -15.37
CA ALA A 574 28.17 26.42 -14.56
C ALA A 574 26.77 25.82 -14.78
N PHE A 575 26.06 25.58 -13.67
CA PHE A 575 24.64 25.24 -13.61
C PHE A 575 23.98 26.02 -12.48
N ILE A 576 22.65 26.18 -12.55
CA ILE A 576 21.84 26.92 -11.61
C ILE A 576 20.55 26.16 -11.30
N THR A 577 19.84 26.58 -10.26
CA THR A 577 18.48 26.15 -9.99
C THR A 577 17.47 27.19 -10.46
N LYS A 578 16.37 26.73 -11.06
CA LYS A 578 15.19 27.54 -11.36
C LYS A 578 14.05 27.06 -10.48
N THR A 579 13.64 27.90 -9.53
CA THR A 579 12.58 27.58 -8.56
C THR A 579 11.34 28.40 -8.84
N GLN A 580 10.18 27.75 -8.82
CA GLN A 580 8.87 28.37 -8.93
C GLN A 580 7.92 27.82 -7.86
N SER A 581 7.03 28.66 -7.34
CA SER A 581 5.95 28.21 -6.45
C SER A 581 4.79 27.63 -7.26
N ILE A 582 4.23 26.54 -6.80
CA ILE A 582 2.94 26.01 -7.27
C ILE A 582 1.87 26.80 -6.52
N SER A 583 1.40 27.87 -7.15
CA SER A 583 0.60 28.91 -6.46
C SER A 583 -0.91 28.77 -6.66
N LYS A 584 -1.32 28.04 -7.70
CA LYS A 584 -2.74 27.87 -8.07
C LYS A 584 -3.11 26.41 -8.14
N GLN A 585 -4.35 26.11 -7.76
CA GLN A 585 -4.87 24.74 -7.78
C GLN A 585 -4.79 24.09 -9.17
N SER A 586 -5.09 24.83 -10.25
CA SER A 586 -4.94 24.36 -11.63
C SER A 586 -3.50 23.97 -12.04
N GLU A 587 -2.49 24.48 -11.33
CA GLU A 587 -1.07 24.17 -11.55
C GLU A 587 -0.60 22.99 -10.68
N GLY A 588 -1.45 22.50 -9.78
CA GLY A 588 -1.12 21.52 -8.74
C GLY A 588 -0.74 20.14 -9.26
N ALA A 589 -1.11 19.80 -10.49
CA ALA A 589 -0.82 18.53 -11.12
C ALA A 589 0.53 18.57 -11.86
N ARG A 590 1.56 17.88 -11.36
CA ARG A 590 2.95 17.96 -11.85
C ARG A 590 3.50 16.63 -12.33
N ASP A 591 4.26 16.70 -13.42
CA ASP A 591 5.09 15.61 -13.90
C ASP A 591 6.51 15.70 -13.31
N TYR A 592 7.09 14.54 -13.03
CA TYR A 592 8.50 14.42 -12.68
C TYR A 592 9.37 14.49 -13.94
N ASP A 593 10.53 15.15 -13.86
CA ASP A 593 11.49 15.25 -14.98
C ASP A 593 12.87 14.81 -14.52
N LEU A 594 13.32 13.65 -15.03
CA LEU A 594 14.64 13.08 -14.74
C LEU A 594 15.79 13.88 -15.35
N GLN A 595 15.59 14.55 -16.48
CA GLN A 595 16.64 15.32 -17.18
C GLN A 595 16.93 16.63 -16.46
N LEU A 596 15.88 17.26 -15.91
CA LEU A 596 16.00 18.49 -15.12
C LEU A 596 16.34 18.23 -13.65
N ASP A 597 16.46 16.96 -13.24
CA ASP A 597 16.57 16.55 -11.84
C ASP A 597 15.52 17.27 -10.97
N ARG A 598 14.28 17.33 -11.47
CA ARG A 598 13.20 18.12 -10.86
C ARG A 598 12.96 17.70 -9.42
N ARG A 599 12.81 18.68 -8.53
CA ARG A 599 12.57 18.47 -7.10
C ARG A 599 11.40 19.31 -6.63
N TRP A 600 10.64 18.76 -5.69
CA TRP A 600 9.63 19.53 -4.96
C TRP A 600 10.07 19.74 -3.53
N ALA A 601 9.72 20.88 -2.95
CA ALA A 601 9.89 21.12 -1.52
C ALA A 601 8.62 21.76 -0.96
N ILE A 602 8.20 21.29 0.20
CA ILE A 602 7.15 21.94 0.99
C ILE A 602 7.86 22.97 1.86
N THR A 603 7.44 24.22 1.76
CA THR A 603 8.11 25.35 2.43
C THR A 603 7.11 26.20 3.20
N ASN A 604 7.58 26.86 4.26
CA ASN A 604 6.80 27.85 4.97
C ASN A 604 7.29 29.27 4.60
N PRO A 605 6.55 30.02 3.78
CA PRO A 605 7.00 31.34 3.33
C PRO A 605 7.15 32.35 4.47
N THR A 606 6.46 32.15 5.60
CA THR A 606 6.48 33.04 6.78
C THR A 606 7.69 32.83 7.69
N LYS A 607 8.43 31.73 7.53
CA LYS A 607 9.63 31.41 8.30
C LYS A 607 10.86 31.40 7.42
N LYS A 608 11.70 32.43 7.58
CA LYS A 608 12.97 32.56 6.85
C LYS A 608 14.11 32.05 7.71
N HIS A 609 14.94 31.20 7.10
CA HIS A 609 16.16 30.75 7.70
C HIS A 609 17.14 31.93 7.85
N PRO A 610 17.75 32.13 9.04
CA PRO A 610 18.50 33.35 9.36
C PRO A 610 19.74 33.56 8.47
N TYR A 611 20.41 32.49 8.01
CA TYR A 611 21.63 32.62 7.21
C TYR A 611 21.39 32.61 5.69
N SER A 612 20.63 31.65 5.17
CA SER A 612 20.33 31.56 3.73
C SER A 612 19.27 32.54 3.24
N GLY A 613 18.45 33.10 4.12
CA GLY A 613 17.28 33.94 3.77
C GLY A 613 16.16 33.18 3.04
N LYS A 614 16.28 31.86 2.90
CA LYS A 614 15.29 31.01 2.22
C LYS A 614 14.19 30.56 3.21
N ALA A 615 13.05 30.15 2.67
CA ALA A 615 11.97 29.59 3.49
C ALA A 615 12.40 28.24 4.11
N ALA A 616 12.05 28.01 5.37
CA ALA A 616 12.20 26.69 5.99
C ALA A 616 11.34 25.66 5.27
N GLY A 617 11.87 24.46 5.02
CA GLY A 617 11.18 23.48 4.20
C GLY A 617 11.66 22.04 4.35
N TYR A 618 10.94 21.15 3.69
CA TYR A 618 11.32 19.76 3.48
C TYR A 618 11.26 19.42 1.98
N THR A 619 12.37 18.97 1.42
CA THR A 619 12.46 18.50 0.02
C THR A 619 11.93 17.07 -0.08
N ILE A 620 11.14 16.80 -1.11
CA ILE A 620 10.59 15.49 -1.46
C ILE A 620 11.51 14.86 -2.50
N MET A 621 12.07 13.69 -2.20
CA MET A 621 12.95 12.95 -3.10
C MET A 621 12.42 11.54 -3.31
N GLY A 622 12.05 11.23 -4.56
CA GLY A 622 11.57 9.91 -4.98
C GLY A 622 12.25 9.41 -6.25
N LYS A 623 13.52 9.80 -6.47
CA LYS A 623 14.25 9.43 -7.69
C LYS A 623 14.34 7.90 -7.81
N GLY A 624 13.85 7.35 -8.92
CA GLY A 624 13.76 5.91 -9.15
C GLY A 624 12.47 5.26 -8.64
N ALA A 625 11.66 5.98 -7.87
CA ALA A 625 10.35 5.52 -7.41
C ALA A 625 9.17 6.20 -8.14
N VAL A 626 9.43 6.93 -9.23
CA VAL A 626 8.39 7.55 -10.06
C VAL A 626 8.40 6.89 -11.43
N THR A 627 7.26 6.35 -11.83
CA THR A 627 7.02 5.76 -13.15
C THR A 627 5.72 6.33 -13.73
N PRO A 628 5.65 6.65 -15.03
CA PRO A 628 4.39 7.08 -15.64
C PRO A 628 3.38 5.93 -15.69
N LEU A 629 2.09 6.26 -15.63
CA LEU A 629 1.03 5.31 -15.99
C LEU A 629 1.16 4.94 -17.47
N LEU A 630 1.30 3.64 -17.76
CA LEU A 630 1.43 3.13 -19.13
C LEU A 630 0.08 2.92 -19.82
N ALA A 631 -0.99 2.74 -19.06
CA ALA A 631 -2.33 2.67 -19.59
C ALA A 631 -2.70 3.98 -20.31
N ARG A 632 -3.37 3.88 -21.46
CA ARG A 632 -3.77 5.05 -22.25
C ARG A 632 -4.70 5.97 -21.47
N ASP A 633 -4.68 7.26 -21.77
CA ASP A 633 -5.49 8.27 -21.08
C ASP A 633 -7.00 8.03 -21.11
N ASP A 634 -7.49 7.38 -22.17
CA ASP A 634 -8.89 7.02 -22.42
C ASP A 634 -9.28 5.62 -21.87
N SER A 635 -8.34 4.90 -21.28
CA SER A 635 -8.55 3.54 -20.72
C SER A 635 -9.41 3.54 -19.45
N TRP A 636 -9.96 2.37 -19.12
CA TRP A 636 -10.70 2.15 -17.86
C TRP A 636 -9.83 2.45 -16.62
N VAL A 637 -8.57 2.03 -16.66
CA VAL A 637 -7.58 2.30 -15.60
C VAL A 637 -7.40 3.80 -15.42
N ALA A 638 -7.08 4.53 -16.49
CA ALA A 638 -6.75 5.96 -16.44
C ALA A 638 -7.96 6.85 -16.07
N LYS A 639 -9.18 6.37 -16.34
CA LYS A 639 -10.42 7.02 -15.90
C LYS A 639 -10.69 6.82 -14.41
N ARG A 640 -10.40 5.66 -13.83
CA ARG A 640 -10.66 5.39 -12.40
C ARG A 640 -9.48 5.84 -11.51
N ALA A 641 -8.26 5.60 -11.95
CA ALA A 641 -7.02 5.94 -11.26
C ALA A 641 -6.43 7.26 -11.77
N ALA A 642 -7.23 8.31 -11.85
CA ALA A 642 -6.76 9.59 -12.39
C ALA A 642 -5.57 10.17 -11.61
N PHE A 643 -5.44 9.84 -10.32
CA PHE A 643 -4.28 10.21 -9.50
C PHE A 643 -2.95 9.68 -10.07
N ALA A 644 -2.97 8.54 -10.75
CA ALA A 644 -1.76 7.92 -11.28
C ALA A 644 -1.22 8.60 -12.55
N LYS A 645 -1.97 9.55 -13.14
CA LYS A 645 -1.57 10.30 -14.35
C LYS A 645 -0.46 11.31 -14.11
N LYS A 646 -0.21 11.68 -12.85
CA LYS A 646 0.78 12.69 -12.46
C LYS A 646 1.55 12.22 -11.23
N ALA A 647 2.81 12.64 -11.14
CA ALA A 647 3.72 12.27 -10.07
C ALA A 647 3.42 13.01 -8.76
N LEU A 648 2.92 14.24 -8.85
CA LEU A 648 2.50 15.04 -7.70
C LEU A 648 1.18 15.76 -7.99
N TRP A 649 0.30 15.76 -7.01
CA TRP A 649 -0.87 16.62 -6.95
C TRP A 649 -0.80 17.50 -5.72
N VAL A 650 -1.00 18.80 -5.88
CA VAL A 650 -1.12 19.78 -4.79
C VAL A 650 -2.51 20.39 -4.84
N VAL A 651 -3.26 20.29 -3.76
CA VAL A 651 -4.62 20.83 -3.66
C VAL A 651 -4.80 21.57 -2.35
N ARG A 652 -5.74 22.52 -2.29
CA ARG A 652 -6.07 23.16 -1.02
C ARG A 652 -6.80 22.17 -0.12
N ASP A 653 -6.51 22.17 1.18
CA ASP A 653 -7.33 21.43 2.12
C ASP A 653 -8.71 22.10 2.25
N LYS A 654 -9.74 21.26 2.35
CA LYS A 654 -11.13 21.68 2.59
C LYS A 654 -11.76 20.69 3.53
N GLU A 655 -11.77 21.01 4.83
CA GLU A 655 -12.47 20.23 5.83
C GLU A 655 -13.98 20.52 5.80
N GLY A 656 -14.79 19.46 5.71
CA GLY A 656 -16.24 19.51 5.80
C GLY A 656 -16.79 18.66 6.95
N PRO A 657 -18.12 18.45 7.00
CA PRO A 657 -18.76 17.62 8.02
C PRO A 657 -18.28 16.17 8.05
N LYS A 658 -17.73 15.67 6.92
CA LYS A 658 -17.16 14.32 6.76
C LYS A 658 -15.62 14.30 6.75
N GLY A 659 -14.98 15.36 7.27
CA GLY A 659 -13.52 15.45 7.40
C GLY A 659 -12.82 16.14 6.22
N SER A 660 -11.50 15.96 6.14
CA SER A 660 -10.60 16.46 5.08
C SER A 660 -10.67 15.59 3.82
N ARG A 661 -10.05 16.05 2.73
CA ARG A 661 -9.86 15.27 1.50
C ARG A 661 -8.83 14.17 1.72
N VAL A 662 -9.26 12.90 1.61
CA VAL A 662 -8.38 11.73 1.86
C VAL A 662 -8.22 10.84 0.63
N TRP A 663 -9.27 10.57 -0.13
CA TRP A 663 -9.28 9.49 -1.14
C TRP A 663 -9.06 10.01 -2.57
N PRO A 664 -7.87 9.87 -3.17
CA PRO A 664 -7.57 10.49 -4.46
C PRO A 664 -8.34 9.85 -5.63
N ALA A 665 -8.78 8.60 -5.51
CA ALA A 665 -9.68 7.91 -6.45
C ALA A 665 -11.16 7.93 -6.01
N GLY A 666 -11.49 8.66 -4.93
CA GLY A 666 -12.82 8.72 -4.32
C GLY A 666 -13.06 7.67 -3.23
N LYS A 667 -14.09 7.92 -2.41
CA LYS A 667 -14.39 7.09 -1.23
C LYS A 667 -14.87 5.68 -1.59
N TYR A 668 -15.70 5.54 -2.63
CA TYR A 668 -16.30 4.27 -3.01
C TYR A 668 -15.78 3.85 -4.38
N VAL A 669 -14.79 2.96 -4.41
CA VAL A 669 -14.04 2.59 -5.63
C VAL A 669 -14.58 1.37 -6.38
N PRO A 670 -15.09 0.31 -5.72
CA PRO A 670 -15.60 -0.88 -6.41
C PRO A 670 -16.61 -0.52 -7.51
N GLN A 671 -16.42 -1.09 -8.71
CA GLN A 671 -17.31 -0.96 -9.88
C GLN A 671 -17.55 0.45 -10.41
N THR A 672 -16.79 1.45 -9.95
CA THR A 672 -16.82 2.79 -10.54
C THR A 672 -16.50 2.73 -12.03
N ARG A 673 -17.19 3.54 -12.84
CA ARG A 673 -16.99 3.58 -14.30
C ARG A 673 -16.16 4.78 -14.77
N ASP A 674 -16.14 5.83 -13.96
CA ASP A 674 -15.44 7.10 -14.20
C ASP A 674 -14.81 7.60 -12.89
N SER A 675 -13.98 8.65 -12.99
CA SER A 675 -13.47 9.36 -11.80
C SER A 675 -14.63 9.94 -10.99
N PRO A 676 -14.76 9.59 -9.69
CA PRO A 676 -15.78 10.18 -8.84
C PRO A 676 -15.65 11.72 -8.75
N PRO A 677 -16.75 12.46 -8.56
CA PRO A 677 -16.69 13.91 -8.38
C PRO A 677 -15.75 14.34 -7.24
N ASP A 678 -15.76 13.58 -6.14
CA ASP A 678 -14.84 13.76 -5.01
C ASP A 678 -13.56 12.92 -5.24
N SER A 679 -12.63 13.46 -6.02
CA SER A 679 -11.33 12.82 -6.32
C SER A 679 -10.27 13.88 -6.66
N VAL A 680 -8.99 13.50 -6.60
CA VAL A 680 -7.88 14.46 -6.72
C VAL A 680 -7.87 15.22 -8.03
N VAL A 681 -8.27 14.58 -9.14
CA VAL A 681 -8.35 15.21 -10.46
C VAL A 681 -9.39 16.33 -10.51
N ASN A 682 -10.44 16.25 -9.69
CA ASN A 682 -11.46 17.28 -9.59
C ASN A 682 -11.10 18.31 -8.52
N TRP A 683 -10.45 17.90 -7.43
CA TRP A 683 -9.95 18.82 -6.41
C TRP A 683 -8.87 19.76 -6.96
N ALA A 684 -8.04 19.30 -7.90
CA ALA A 684 -7.00 20.08 -8.54
C ALA A 684 -7.52 21.05 -9.63
N LYS A 685 -8.83 21.14 -9.85
CA LYS A 685 -9.42 22.11 -10.80
C LYS A 685 -9.64 23.47 -10.13
N GLY A 686 -9.70 24.51 -10.95
CA GLY A 686 -10.00 25.88 -10.53
C GLY A 686 -8.77 26.69 -10.09
N ASP A 687 -9.03 27.90 -9.57
CA ASP A 687 -8.01 28.92 -9.31
C ASP A 687 -7.83 29.22 -7.81
N ASP A 688 -8.16 28.27 -6.92
CA ASP A 688 -7.90 28.44 -5.49
C ASP A 688 -6.39 28.69 -5.25
N ASN A 689 -6.08 29.64 -4.37
CA ASN A 689 -4.70 29.93 -3.97
C ASN A 689 -4.11 28.74 -3.18
N LEU A 690 -2.85 28.41 -3.47
CA LEU A 690 -2.05 27.40 -2.77
C LEU A 690 -0.82 28.01 -2.06
N ASP A 691 -0.51 29.29 -2.28
CA ASP A 691 0.66 29.93 -1.67
C ASP A 691 0.35 30.43 -0.25
N GLY A 692 1.02 29.85 0.75
CA GLY A 692 0.88 30.21 2.17
C GLY A 692 -0.40 29.70 2.82
N GLU A 693 -0.99 28.63 2.27
CA GLU A 693 -2.29 28.08 2.66
C GLU A 693 -2.14 26.68 3.29
N ASP A 694 -3.24 26.17 3.85
CA ASP A 694 -3.32 24.76 4.24
C ASP A 694 -3.55 23.90 2.98
N ILE A 695 -2.58 23.05 2.67
CA ILE A 695 -2.50 22.31 1.41
C ILE A 695 -2.37 20.82 1.68
N LEU A 696 -2.73 20.01 0.69
CA LEU A 696 -2.55 18.57 0.69
C LEU A 696 -1.74 18.17 -0.54
N LEU A 697 -0.84 17.21 -0.36
CA LEU A 697 -0.08 16.60 -1.42
C LEU A 697 -0.50 15.13 -1.58
N PHE A 698 -0.66 14.71 -2.83
CA PHE A 698 -0.78 13.30 -3.19
C PHE A 698 0.39 12.97 -4.12
N ILE A 699 1.33 12.17 -3.62
CA ILE A 699 2.55 11.80 -4.33
C ILE A 699 2.32 10.41 -4.93
N THR A 700 2.39 10.33 -6.25
CA THR A 700 2.31 9.06 -6.98
C THR A 700 3.70 8.48 -7.14
N MET A 701 3.90 7.29 -6.59
CA MET A 701 5.14 6.53 -6.72
C MET A 701 4.83 5.10 -7.17
N GLY A 702 5.78 4.39 -7.76
CA GLY A 702 5.52 3.04 -8.23
C GLY A 702 6.61 2.41 -9.09
N ILE A 703 6.38 1.16 -9.45
CA ILE A 703 7.21 0.37 -10.36
C ILE A 703 6.40 -0.12 -11.57
N THR A 704 7.10 -0.38 -12.66
CA THR A 704 6.59 -1.23 -13.75
C THR A 704 7.26 -2.58 -13.63
N HIS A 705 6.50 -3.59 -13.25
CA HIS A 705 7.01 -4.94 -13.02
C HIS A 705 6.90 -5.75 -14.31
N ILE A 706 8.07 -6.12 -14.84
CA ILE A 706 8.24 -7.12 -15.87
C ILE A 706 8.68 -8.40 -15.16
N PRO A 707 7.76 -9.37 -14.89
CA PRO A 707 8.07 -10.53 -14.10
C PRO A 707 9.21 -11.35 -14.71
N ARG A 708 10.01 -11.98 -13.84
CA ARG A 708 11.14 -12.82 -14.25
C ARG A 708 11.02 -14.20 -13.59
N PRO A 709 11.64 -15.26 -14.15
CA PRO A 709 11.68 -16.57 -13.50
C PRO A 709 12.24 -16.54 -12.07
N GLU A 710 13.15 -15.62 -11.75
CA GLU A 710 13.70 -15.41 -10.40
C GLU A 710 12.67 -14.92 -9.39
N ASP A 711 11.53 -14.40 -9.85
CA ASP A 711 10.42 -13.96 -9.00
C ASP A 711 9.48 -15.14 -8.66
N TRP A 712 9.79 -16.36 -9.11
CA TRP A 712 9.02 -17.59 -8.92
C TRP A 712 9.80 -18.64 -8.11
N PRO A 713 9.16 -19.40 -7.19
CA PRO A 713 7.74 -19.39 -6.83
C PRO A 713 7.30 -18.31 -5.83
N VAL A 714 8.26 -17.61 -5.22
CA VAL A 714 8.03 -16.45 -4.34
C VAL A 714 9.04 -15.39 -4.73
N MET A 715 8.55 -14.16 -4.89
CA MET A 715 9.31 -13.01 -5.34
C MET A 715 10.24 -12.51 -4.23
N PRO A 716 11.54 -12.31 -4.51
CA PRO A 716 12.43 -11.57 -3.62
C PRO A 716 11.96 -10.12 -3.44
N SER A 717 12.20 -9.53 -2.27
CA SER A 717 11.71 -8.18 -1.96
C SER A 717 12.29 -7.09 -2.86
N GLU A 718 11.41 -6.30 -3.51
CA GLU A 718 11.76 -5.09 -4.26
C GLU A 718 11.31 -3.85 -3.47
N HIS A 719 12.12 -2.78 -3.45
CA HIS A 719 11.90 -1.63 -2.58
C HIS A 719 11.79 -0.30 -3.34
N LEU A 720 10.78 0.50 -2.99
CA LEU A 720 10.58 1.87 -3.43
C LEU A 720 10.80 2.83 -2.26
N ASN A 721 11.51 3.94 -2.49
CA ASN A 721 11.84 4.90 -1.43
C ASN A 721 11.34 6.32 -1.75
N LEU A 722 10.69 6.94 -0.77
CA LEU A 722 10.27 8.34 -0.77
C LEU A 722 10.83 9.05 0.47
N LEU A 723 11.77 9.95 0.26
CA LEU A 723 12.52 10.63 1.32
C LEU A 723 12.11 12.10 1.43
N PHE A 724 11.72 12.52 2.63
CA PHE A 724 11.53 13.91 3.02
C PHE A 724 12.77 14.38 3.79
N ARG A 725 13.47 15.37 3.23
CA ARG A 725 14.73 15.89 3.79
C ARG A 725 14.59 17.36 4.21
N PRO A 726 15.00 17.77 5.42
CA PRO A 726 14.97 19.17 5.83
C PRO A 726 15.87 20.02 4.92
N VAL A 727 15.36 21.17 4.49
CA VAL A 727 16.08 22.17 3.69
C VAL A 727 15.82 23.55 4.27
N HIS A 728 16.88 24.22 4.72
CA HIS A 728 16.78 25.51 5.45
C HIS A 728 15.86 25.45 6.69
N PHE A 729 15.58 24.26 7.22
CA PHE A 729 14.76 24.08 8.41
C PHE A 729 15.58 24.35 9.68
N PHE A 730 16.70 23.65 9.86
CA PHE A 730 17.64 23.85 10.96
C PHE A 730 18.72 24.87 10.61
N THR A 731 19.32 25.52 11.61
CA THR A 731 20.41 26.49 11.44
C THR A 731 21.78 25.85 11.20
N GLN A 732 21.92 24.59 11.61
CA GLN A 732 23.07 23.72 11.41
C GLN A 732 22.60 22.26 11.33
N SER A 733 23.52 21.31 11.24
CA SER A 733 23.15 19.89 11.31
C SER A 733 22.43 19.59 12.64
N PRO A 734 21.22 19.01 12.64
CA PRO A 734 20.48 18.74 13.88
C PRO A 734 21.06 17.56 14.69
N CYS A 735 22.06 16.85 14.14
CA CYS A 735 22.69 15.69 14.75
C CYS A 735 24.04 15.96 15.43
N MET A 736 24.38 17.23 15.68
CA MET A 736 25.66 17.58 16.33
C MET A 736 25.73 17.18 17.80
N ASP A 737 24.60 16.91 18.43
CA ASP A 737 24.48 16.44 19.81
C ASP A 737 24.35 14.91 19.93
N VAL A 738 24.36 14.19 18.80
CA VAL A 738 24.38 12.73 18.81
C VAL A 738 25.78 12.26 19.23
N PRO A 739 25.91 11.45 20.30
CA PRO A 739 27.20 11.03 20.80
C PRO A 739 27.93 10.14 19.78
N GLY A 740 29.26 10.30 19.70
CA GLY A 740 30.11 9.38 18.95
C GLY A 740 30.06 7.98 19.56
N ALA A 741 30.02 6.95 18.70
CA ALA A 741 29.99 5.56 19.15
C ALA A 741 31.41 4.96 19.15
N ASP A 742 31.84 4.46 20.31
CA ASP A 742 32.99 3.55 20.47
C ASP A 742 32.50 2.22 21.02
N ASP A 743 31.93 1.37 20.16
CA ASP A 743 31.42 0.06 20.57
C ASP A 743 32.56 -0.97 20.64
N LYS A 744 33.01 -1.23 21.88
CA LYS A 744 34.05 -2.21 22.20
C LYS A 744 33.71 -3.66 21.79
N ARG A 745 32.46 -3.95 21.42
CA ARG A 745 32.06 -5.26 20.88
C ARG A 745 32.40 -5.42 19.40
N SER A 746 32.69 -4.33 18.69
CA SER A 746 33.19 -4.38 17.32
C SER A 746 34.65 -4.87 17.32
N VAL A 747 34.87 -6.11 16.90
CA VAL A 747 36.19 -6.75 16.83
C VAL A 747 36.54 -7.14 15.39
N PRO A 748 37.84 -7.26 15.03
CA PRO A 748 38.23 -7.75 13.72
C PRO A 748 37.61 -9.13 13.41
N ALA A 749 37.06 -9.29 12.22
CA ALA A 749 36.45 -10.56 11.78
C ALA A 749 37.49 -11.70 11.64
N PHE A 750 38.76 -11.33 11.45
CA PHE A 750 39.89 -12.24 11.37
C PHE A 750 41.03 -11.72 12.27
N PRO A 751 41.77 -12.60 12.97
CA PRO A 751 42.94 -12.18 13.73
C PRO A 751 43.98 -11.56 12.79
N ASN A 752 44.54 -10.41 13.16
CA ASN A 752 45.65 -9.82 12.41
C ASN A 752 46.85 -10.77 12.51
N GLY A 753 47.34 -11.27 11.38
CA GLY A 753 48.41 -12.26 11.29
C GLY A 753 49.82 -11.78 11.70
N ASP A 754 49.92 -10.83 12.64
CA ASP A 754 51.19 -10.34 13.15
C ASP A 754 51.01 -9.80 14.59
N GLU A 755 51.25 -10.67 15.59
CA GLU A 755 51.26 -10.31 17.01
C GLU A 755 52.38 -9.31 17.37
N SER A 756 53.25 -8.95 16.41
CA SER A 756 54.43 -8.11 16.61
C SER A 756 54.23 -6.60 16.41
N GLN A 757 53.05 -6.14 15.94
CA GLN A 757 52.76 -4.71 15.71
C GLN A 757 51.75 -4.07 16.68
N GLN A 758 51.37 -4.75 17.76
CA GLN A 758 50.38 -4.25 18.73
C GLN A 758 50.78 -2.99 19.53
N GLN A 759 51.98 -2.43 19.34
CA GLN A 759 52.46 -1.25 20.10
C GLN A 759 52.52 0.07 19.32
N LEU A 760 52.13 0.14 18.03
CA LEU A 760 52.28 1.38 17.24
C LEU A 760 51.01 1.96 16.61
N THR A 761 49.82 1.43 16.90
CA THR A 761 48.55 2.00 16.41
C THR A 761 47.44 1.96 17.46
N ILE A 762 47.66 2.62 18.61
CA ILE A 762 46.58 2.94 19.57
C ILE A 762 46.70 4.42 20.00
N SER A 763 46.81 5.33 19.02
CA SER A 763 46.69 6.78 19.27
C SER A 763 45.73 7.51 18.32
N ASN A 764 45.13 6.81 17.36
CA ASN A 764 44.11 7.36 16.46
C ASN A 764 42.71 6.75 16.73
N GLY A 765 42.44 6.38 17.99
CA GLY A 765 41.07 6.06 18.40
C GLY A 765 40.18 7.29 18.22
N CYS A 766 38.89 7.08 17.90
CA CYS A 766 37.85 8.09 18.09
C CYS A 766 37.91 8.52 19.55
N THR A 767 38.72 9.53 19.83
CA THR A 767 38.94 10.06 21.17
C THR A 767 37.91 11.16 21.33
N LEU A 768 37.04 10.96 22.32
CA LEU A 768 35.96 11.86 22.74
C LEU A 768 36.35 13.35 22.71
#